data_AF-A0A8C0C303-F1
#
_entry.id   AF-A0A8C0C303-F1
#
_cell.length_a   1.000
_cell.length_b   1.000
_cell.length_c   1.000
_cell.angle_alpha   90.00
_cell.angle_beta   90.00
_cell.angle_gamma   90.00
#
_symmetry.space_group_name_H-M   'P 1'
#
loop_
_entity.id
_entity.type
_entity.pdbx_description
1 polymer ?
#
loop_
_entity_poly.entity_id
_entity_poly.type
_entity_poly.pdbx_seq_one_letter_code
_entity_poly.pdbx_strand_id
1 'polypeptide(L)'
;MDLLPKSPKEFGSIDYWEKFFQQRGKKAFEWYGTYLELCGLLHKYIKPREKVLVIGCGNSELSEQLYDVGYQDIVNIDISEVVIKQMKERNASRRPQMSFLKMDMTQMEFPDASFQVVLDKGTLDAVLTDEEEKTLQQVDRMLAEVGRVLQVGGRYLCISLAQAHVLKKAVGHFSREGWMVRVHQVANSQDQLLEAEPRFSLPVFAFIMTKFRPVPGSALQIFELCAQEQGKPVRLESAERLAEAVRERQQYVWLCSQLYRKAGLGNVSLDLCSGDTGEPRYTLHVVDSPTVKPSRDSHFAIFIIPQGRETEWLFGMEEGRKQLAASAGFRRLITVALHRGQQYEGMDSIQAELSARVMELAPAGMPAQQQVPFLSVGGDIGVRTVQHQDCSPLSGDYVIEDVQGDDRHYFRRLIFLSNRNVVQSEARLLKDVSHRETPLGLLVVGLGGGSLPLFVHDHFPKSCIDAVEIDPSMLQVATQWFGFSQSDRMKVHIADGLDYISSLAEEEARPHYDVIMFDVDSKDPTLGMSCPPPAFVAQPFLQKVKSILTPEGVFILNLVCRDLGLKDSVLAGLKAVFPLLYVRRIEGEVNEILFCQPHPERKLATPELLEMAQALEQTLRKPGKGWDDTYVLSDMLKTVKIV
;
A
#
# COMPACT_ATOMS: atom_id res chain seq x y z
N MET A 1 -11.09 31.41 42.12
CA MET A 1 -9.71 31.77 41.73
C MET A 1 -9.05 30.52 41.20
N ASP A 2 -8.42 30.59 40.04
CA ASP A 2 -7.65 29.48 39.49
C ASP A 2 -6.40 29.30 40.38
N LEU A 3 -6.37 28.22 41.16
CA LEU A 3 -5.32 27.96 42.14
C LEU A 3 -4.09 27.28 41.51
N LEU A 4 -4.16 26.92 40.22
CA LEU A 4 -3.10 26.18 39.53
C LEU A 4 -1.85 27.04 39.30
N PRO A 5 -0.66 26.41 39.21
CA PRO A 5 0.58 27.15 38.97
C PRO A 5 0.54 27.79 37.59
N LYS A 6 1.00 29.04 37.48
CA LYS A 6 0.99 29.80 36.21
C LYS A 6 2.32 29.74 35.47
N SER A 7 3.37 29.23 36.12
CA SER A 7 4.68 29.06 35.52
C SER A 7 5.41 27.83 36.09
N PRO A 8 6.39 27.28 35.36
CA PRO A 8 7.24 26.20 35.88
C PRO A 8 7.94 26.59 37.20
N LYS A 9 8.39 27.85 37.33
CA LYS A 9 9.01 28.35 38.56
C LYS A 9 8.08 28.34 39.77
N GLU A 10 6.78 28.59 39.56
CA GLU A 10 5.78 28.46 40.64
C GLU A 10 5.57 26.98 41.00
N PHE A 11 5.54 26.08 40.02
CA PHE A 11 5.31 24.65 40.23
C PHE A 11 6.43 23.99 41.06
N GLY A 12 7.68 24.41 40.89
CA GLY A 12 8.81 23.96 41.71
C GLY A 12 9.00 24.70 43.04
N SER A 13 8.13 25.65 43.38
CA SER A 13 8.30 26.49 44.58
C SER A 13 7.58 25.92 45.81
N ILE A 14 8.33 25.75 46.90
CA ILE A 14 7.79 25.36 48.21
C ILE A 14 6.75 26.38 48.70
N ASP A 15 7.06 27.68 48.58
CA ASP A 15 6.17 28.76 49.02
C ASP A 15 4.84 28.76 48.26
N TYR A 16 4.86 28.34 46.98
CA TYR A 16 3.64 28.19 46.20
C TYR A 16 2.78 27.06 46.77
N TRP A 17 3.36 25.89 47.03
CA TRP A 17 2.62 24.75 47.57
C TRP A 17 2.06 25.00 48.97
N GLU A 18 2.81 25.66 49.84
CA GLU A 18 2.29 26.07 51.16
C GLU A 18 1.06 26.96 51.03
N LYS A 19 1.09 27.97 50.13
CA LYS A 19 -0.08 28.83 49.85
C LYS A 19 -1.22 28.07 49.19
N PHE A 20 -0.92 27.16 48.26
CA PHE A 20 -1.90 26.33 47.58
C PHE A 20 -2.71 25.50 48.57
N PHE A 21 -2.04 24.78 49.48
CA PHE A 21 -2.70 23.93 50.47
C PHE A 21 -3.43 24.72 51.56
N GLN A 22 -2.95 25.92 51.90
CA GLN A 22 -3.68 26.84 52.79
C GLN A 22 -4.99 27.32 52.14
N GLN A 23 -4.95 27.73 50.87
CA GLN A 23 -6.12 28.28 50.18
C GLN A 23 -7.13 27.22 49.75
N ARG A 24 -6.66 26.03 49.37
CA ARG A 24 -7.53 24.92 48.95
C ARG A 24 -8.26 24.26 50.12
N GLY A 25 -7.66 24.25 51.32
CA GLY A 25 -8.23 23.63 52.50
C GLY A 25 -8.39 22.11 52.34
N LYS A 26 -9.49 21.56 52.85
CA LYS A 26 -9.69 20.10 52.99
C LYS A 26 -10.03 19.34 51.69
N LYS A 27 -10.30 20.04 50.59
CA LYS A 27 -10.71 19.38 49.34
C LYS A 27 -9.50 18.79 48.63
N ALA A 28 -9.50 17.46 48.46
CA ALA A 28 -8.45 16.74 47.74
C ALA A 28 -8.18 17.32 46.34
N PHE A 29 -6.94 17.18 45.91
CA PHE A 29 -6.53 17.50 44.54
C PHE A 29 -5.73 16.34 43.97
N GLU A 30 -6.07 15.92 42.76
CA GLU A 30 -5.43 14.81 42.08
C GLU A 30 -4.68 15.32 40.85
N TRP A 31 -3.35 15.20 40.89
CA TRP A 31 -2.51 15.26 39.69
C TRP A 31 -2.54 13.91 38.98
N TYR A 32 -2.63 13.95 37.64
CA TYR A 32 -2.40 12.81 36.75
C TYR A 32 -3.25 11.56 37.04
N GLY A 33 -4.50 11.79 37.44
CA GLY A 33 -5.50 10.73 37.63
C GLY A 33 -5.78 10.41 39.09
N THR A 34 -6.97 9.86 39.29
CA THR A 34 -7.48 9.33 40.55
C THR A 34 -7.00 7.90 40.77
N TYR A 35 -7.19 7.37 41.97
CA TYR A 35 -6.94 5.95 42.25
C TYR A 35 -7.74 5.01 41.33
N LEU A 36 -9.00 5.31 40.99
CA LEU A 36 -9.79 4.44 40.12
C LEU A 36 -9.18 4.29 38.72
N GLU A 37 -8.56 5.34 38.22
CA GLU A 37 -7.87 5.34 36.92
C GLU A 37 -6.50 4.65 36.98
N LEU A 38 -5.89 4.57 38.17
CA LEU A 38 -4.54 4.02 38.36
C LEU A 38 -4.53 2.60 38.97
N CYS A 39 -5.61 2.15 39.61
CA CYS A 39 -5.60 0.96 40.47
C CYS A 39 -5.27 -0.33 39.72
N GLY A 40 -5.73 -0.48 38.47
CA GLY A 40 -5.40 -1.64 37.63
C GLY A 40 -3.89 -1.79 37.44
N LEU A 41 -3.20 -0.67 37.20
CA LEU A 41 -1.75 -0.64 37.09
C LEU A 41 -1.07 -0.80 38.46
N LEU A 42 -1.50 -0.07 39.48
CA LEU A 42 -0.88 -0.09 40.80
C LEU A 42 -0.93 -1.49 41.42
N HIS A 43 -2.04 -2.21 41.31
CA HIS A 43 -2.16 -3.58 41.84
C HIS A 43 -1.26 -4.61 41.11
N LYS A 44 -0.88 -4.32 39.86
CA LYS A 44 0.10 -5.12 39.12
C LYS A 44 1.49 -5.00 39.77
N TYR A 45 1.86 -3.80 40.21
CA TYR A 45 3.19 -3.42 40.71
C TYR A 45 3.23 -3.03 42.18
N ILE A 46 2.22 -3.32 42.98
CA ILE A 46 2.29 -3.16 44.43
C ILE A 46 1.60 -4.39 44.99
N LYS A 47 2.19 -5.02 45.99
CA LYS A 47 1.58 -6.13 46.73
C LYS A 47 1.14 -5.65 48.10
N PRO A 48 0.00 -6.11 48.64
CA PRO A 48 -0.54 -5.61 49.92
C PRO A 48 0.42 -5.69 51.11
N ARG A 49 1.39 -6.61 51.07
CA ARG A 49 2.38 -6.83 52.15
C ARG A 49 3.66 -6.01 51.99
N GLU A 50 3.83 -5.29 50.88
CA GLU A 50 5.02 -4.50 50.64
C GLU A 50 4.93 -3.13 51.32
N LYS A 51 6.07 -2.65 51.79
CA LYS A 51 6.21 -1.32 52.34
C LYS A 51 6.35 -0.28 51.23
N VAL A 52 5.44 0.68 51.23
CA VAL A 52 5.31 1.71 50.18
C VAL A 52 5.71 3.07 50.73
N LEU A 53 6.63 3.75 50.05
CA LEU A 53 6.93 5.16 50.27
C LEU A 53 6.25 6.00 49.19
N VAL A 54 5.39 6.94 49.58
CA VAL A 54 4.80 7.93 48.68
C VAL A 54 5.55 9.24 48.86
N ILE A 55 6.27 9.68 47.84
CA ILE A 55 7.00 10.96 47.85
C ILE A 55 6.15 12.07 47.26
N GLY A 56 6.26 13.29 47.82
CA GLY A 56 5.45 14.44 47.44
C GLY A 56 3.95 14.14 47.47
N CYS A 57 3.46 13.58 48.58
CA CYS A 57 2.10 13.03 48.64
C CYS A 57 1.00 14.09 48.45
N GLY A 58 1.30 15.36 48.71
CA GLY A 58 0.33 16.44 48.70
C GLY A 58 -0.90 16.09 49.54
N ASN A 59 -2.07 16.53 49.06
CA ASN A 59 -3.38 16.20 49.65
C ASN A 59 -4.17 15.17 48.82
N SER A 60 -3.47 14.34 48.04
CA SER A 60 -4.05 13.28 47.22
C SER A 60 -4.68 12.19 48.09
N GLU A 61 -5.78 11.62 47.62
CA GLU A 61 -6.44 10.45 48.20
C GLU A 61 -5.82 9.14 47.72
N LEU A 62 -4.82 9.16 46.83
CA LEU A 62 -4.27 7.94 46.24
C LEU A 62 -3.77 6.94 47.29
N SER A 63 -2.98 7.40 48.25
CA SER A 63 -2.45 6.55 49.32
C SER A 63 -3.52 6.14 50.32
N GLU A 64 -4.51 7.00 50.56
CA GLU A 64 -5.69 6.70 51.38
C GLU A 64 -6.52 5.56 50.80
N GLN A 65 -6.76 5.60 49.49
CA GLN A 65 -7.58 4.61 48.79
C GLN A 65 -6.81 3.29 48.59
N LEU A 66 -5.49 3.33 48.36
CA LEU A 66 -4.63 2.15 48.43
C LEU A 66 -4.72 1.49 49.81
N TYR A 67 -4.63 2.29 50.89
CA TYR A 67 -4.77 1.75 52.25
C TYR A 67 -6.12 1.06 52.46
N ASP A 68 -7.21 1.69 52.03
CA ASP A 68 -8.57 1.18 52.20
C ASP A 68 -8.81 -0.16 51.47
N VAL A 69 -8.02 -0.48 50.43
CA VAL A 69 -8.08 -1.78 49.74
C VAL A 69 -7.04 -2.81 50.22
N GLY A 70 -6.30 -2.52 51.29
CA GLY A 70 -5.50 -3.50 52.03
C GLY A 70 -3.99 -3.28 52.02
N TYR A 71 -3.47 -2.19 51.43
CA TYR A 71 -2.04 -1.85 51.46
C TYR A 71 -1.73 -1.05 52.73
N GLN A 72 -1.39 -1.74 53.82
CA GLN A 72 -1.40 -1.12 55.15
C GLN A 72 -0.08 -0.45 55.58
N ASP A 73 1.06 -0.85 55.02
CA ASP A 73 2.38 -0.29 55.36
C ASP A 73 2.77 0.82 54.38
N ILE A 74 2.14 2.00 54.55
CA ILE A 74 2.36 3.18 53.70
C ILE A 74 2.93 4.34 54.51
N VAL A 75 4.08 4.84 54.04
CA VAL A 75 4.72 6.07 54.52
C VAL A 75 4.58 7.14 53.46
N ASN A 76 4.10 8.32 53.84
CA ASN A 76 3.90 9.47 52.95
C ASN A 76 4.83 10.59 53.39
N ILE A 77 5.52 11.21 52.44
CA ILE A 77 6.36 12.38 52.70
C ILE A 77 6.00 13.55 51.79
N ASP A 78 6.15 14.76 52.32
CA ASP A 78 6.01 16.00 51.57
C ASP A 78 6.88 17.09 52.22
N ILE A 79 7.30 18.08 51.43
CA ILE A 79 8.08 19.21 51.92
C ILE A 79 7.21 20.24 52.64
N SER A 80 5.91 20.31 52.31
CA SER A 80 4.96 21.24 52.92
C SER A 80 4.51 20.76 54.31
N GLU A 81 4.70 21.60 55.31
CA GLU A 81 4.25 21.30 56.67
C GLU A 81 2.73 21.39 56.79
N VAL A 82 2.12 22.33 56.05
CA VAL A 82 0.67 22.51 56.03
C VAL A 82 -0.02 21.24 55.56
N VAL A 83 0.41 20.66 54.45
CA VAL A 83 -0.25 19.48 53.89
C VAL A 83 -0.05 18.25 54.76
N ILE A 84 1.14 18.07 55.34
CA ILE A 84 1.41 16.96 56.26
C ILE A 84 0.52 17.05 57.50
N LYS A 85 0.34 18.24 58.08
CA LYS A 85 -0.58 18.42 59.21
C LYS A 85 -2.02 18.09 58.83
N GLN A 86 -2.49 18.60 57.68
CA GLN A 86 -3.84 18.30 57.17
C GLN A 86 -4.06 16.80 56.95
N MET A 87 -3.09 16.11 56.34
CA MET A 87 -3.19 14.68 56.04
C MET A 87 -3.12 13.82 57.31
N LYS A 88 -2.31 14.20 58.32
CA LYS A 88 -2.33 13.55 59.64
C LYS A 88 -3.69 13.65 60.30
N GLU A 89 -4.25 14.86 60.38
CA GLU A 89 -5.56 15.08 61.01
C GLU A 89 -6.68 14.33 60.27
N ARG A 90 -6.64 14.34 58.93
CA ARG A 90 -7.61 13.65 58.07
C ARG A 90 -7.59 12.13 58.25
N ASN A 91 -6.42 11.54 58.50
CA ASN A 91 -6.23 10.08 58.52
C ASN A 91 -6.12 9.48 59.94
N ALA A 92 -5.98 10.30 60.98
CA ALA A 92 -5.70 9.85 62.35
C ALA A 92 -6.65 8.76 62.88
N SER A 93 -7.96 8.86 62.60
CA SER A 93 -8.95 7.90 63.10
C SER A 93 -9.19 6.72 62.15
N ARG A 94 -9.20 6.95 60.84
CA ARG A 94 -9.58 5.94 59.84
C ARG A 94 -8.41 5.08 59.37
N ARG A 95 -7.19 5.65 59.33
CA ARG A 95 -6.00 5.00 58.74
C ARG A 95 -4.79 5.15 59.67
N PRO A 96 -4.88 4.67 60.93
CA PRO A 96 -3.90 4.97 61.97
C PRO A 96 -2.51 4.38 61.71
N GLN A 97 -2.37 3.43 60.79
CA GLN A 97 -1.09 2.83 60.42
C GLN A 97 -0.35 3.62 59.32
N MET A 98 -1.04 4.54 58.62
CA MET A 98 -0.38 5.42 57.64
C MET A 98 0.49 6.45 58.35
N SER A 99 1.73 6.58 57.89
CA SER A 99 2.64 7.63 58.37
C SER A 99 2.65 8.80 57.39
N PHE A 100 2.66 10.02 57.92
CA PHE A 100 2.84 11.26 57.16
C PHE A 100 3.99 12.05 57.79
N LEU A 101 5.05 12.34 57.05
CA LEU A 101 6.26 12.98 57.57
C LEU A 101 6.62 14.19 56.71
N LYS A 102 6.96 15.31 57.37
CA LYS A 102 7.57 16.44 56.67
C LYS A 102 9.00 16.05 56.35
N MET A 103 9.35 15.93 55.07
CA MET A 103 10.68 15.48 54.66
C MET A 103 11.00 15.96 53.24
N ASP A 104 12.25 16.34 53.02
CA ASP A 104 12.78 16.63 51.69
C ASP A 104 13.20 15.31 51.02
N MET A 105 12.59 14.99 49.88
CA MET A 105 12.89 13.78 49.12
C MET A 105 14.33 13.73 48.55
N THR A 106 15.04 14.86 48.51
CA THR A 106 16.45 14.93 48.08
C THR A 106 17.43 14.56 49.19
N GLN A 107 16.93 14.38 50.43
CA GLN A 107 17.72 13.99 51.59
C GLN A 107 16.80 13.26 52.61
N MET A 108 16.47 12.00 52.33
CA MET A 108 15.55 11.22 53.16
C MET A 108 16.26 10.63 54.39
N GLU A 109 15.58 10.65 55.53
CA GLU A 109 16.13 10.15 56.82
C GLU A 109 15.93 8.64 57.03
N PHE A 110 15.48 7.91 56.00
CA PHE A 110 15.28 6.47 56.08
C PHE A 110 16.59 5.71 55.88
N PRO A 111 16.75 4.52 56.48
CA PRO A 111 17.87 3.62 56.17
C PRO A 111 17.84 3.14 54.71
N ASP A 112 19.00 2.74 54.20
CA ASP A 112 19.14 2.11 52.89
C ASP A 112 18.24 0.87 52.77
N ALA A 113 17.71 0.62 51.58
CA ALA A 113 16.89 -0.56 51.27
C ALA A 113 15.68 -0.79 52.21
N SER A 114 15.10 0.27 52.77
CA SER A 114 13.95 0.21 53.69
C SER A 114 12.60 -0.04 53.02
N PHE A 115 12.49 0.17 51.69
CA PHE A 115 11.23 0.11 50.97
C PHE A 115 11.26 -0.85 49.79
N GLN A 116 10.10 -1.47 49.51
CA GLN A 116 9.89 -2.31 48.33
C GLN A 116 9.35 -1.49 47.15
N VAL A 117 8.56 -0.46 47.45
CA VAL A 117 7.96 0.42 46.44
C VAL A 117 8.17 1.86 46.84
N VAL A 118 8.61 2.68 45.88
CA VAL A 118 8.50 4.15 45.95
C VAL A 118 7.48 4.57 44.90
N LEU A 119 6.51 5.39 45.30
CA LEU A 119 5.45 5.91 44.45
C LEU A 119 5.57 7.44 44.39
N ASP A 120 5.70 7.96 43.18
CA ASP A 120 5.68 9.37 42.85
C ASP A 120 4.50 9.63 41.91
N LYS A 121 3.68 10.63 42.25
CA LYS A 121 2.63 11.12 41.35
C LYS A 121 2.76 12.62 41.13
N GLY A 122 3.51 12.95 40.08
CA GLY A 122 3.76 14.32 39.61
C GLY A 122 4.75 15.13 40.44
N THR A 123 5.43 14.52 41.38
CA THR A 123 6.48 15.14 42.17
C THR A 123 7.73 15.36 41.32
N LEU A 124 8.15 14.37 40.53
CA LEU A 124 9.25 14.55 39.58
C LEU A 124 8.97 15.69 38.58
N ASP A 125 7.74 15.77 38.07
CA ASP A 125 7.32 16.86 37.17
C ASP A 125 7.38 18.23 37.86
N ALA A 126 7.07 18.29 39.16
CA ALA A 126 7.13 19.51 39.97
C ALA A 126 8.58 19.95 40.27
N VAL A 127 9.52 19.02 40.43
CA VAL A 127 10.92 19.35 40.71
C VAL A 127 11.69 19.65 39.42
N LEU A 128 11.39 18.94 38.33
CA LEU A 128 12.10 19.05 37.05
C LEU A 128 11.40 20.05 36.12
N THR A 129 11.44 21.33 36.48
CA THR A 129 10.71 22.40 35.79
C THR A 129 11.40 22.93 34.53
N ASP A 130 12.71 22.75 34.45
CA ASP A 130 13.60 23.21 33.38
C ASP A 130 14.85 22.30 33.28
N GLU A 131 15.71 22.56 32.30
CA GLU A 131 16.99 21.86 32.10
C GLU A 131 18.19 22.65 32.66
N GLU A 132 17.98 23.58 33.61
CA GLU A 132 19.09 24.30 34.24
C GLU A 132 19.89 23.35 35.15
N GLU A 133 21.21 23.56 35.22
CA GLU A 133 22.15 22.70 35.96
C GLU A 133 21.75 22.50 37.43
N LYS A 134 21.27 23.55 38.09
CA LYS A 134 20.81 23.49 39.49
C LYS A 134 19.62 22.54 39.67
N THR A 135 18.65 22.62 38.76
CA THR A 135 17.45 21.77 38.75
C THR A 135 17.83 20.33 38.49
N LEU A 136 18.73 20.09 37.53
CA LEU A 136 19.22 18.76 37.19
C LEU A 136 19.96 18.09 38.35
N GLN A 137 20.77 18.84 39.10
CA GLN A 137 21.48 18.37 40.30
C GLN A 137 20.51 18.05 41.46
N GLN A 138 19.45 18.86 41.62
CA GLN A 138 18.42 18.58 42.62
C GLN A 138 17.68 17.26 42.30
N VAL A 139 17.33 17.05 41.03
CA VAL A 139 16.69 15.80 40.59
C VAL A 139 17.64 14.62 40.71
N ASP A 140 18.95 14.77 40.41
CA ASP A 140 19.92 13.69 40.62
C ASP A 140 19.99 13.26 42.09
N ARG A 141 19.91 14.21 43.04
CA ARG A 141 19.84 13.88 44.47
C ARG A 141 18.55 13.15 44.84
N MET A 142 17.40 13.61 44.34
CA MET A 142 16.11 12.92 44.51
C MET A 142 16.17 11.48 44.00
N LEU A 143 16.62 11.27 42.75
CA LEU A 143 16.67 9.94 42.14
C LEU A 143 17.69 9.02 42.83
N ALA A 144 18.82 9.57 43.29
CA ALA A 144 19.80 8.83 44.10
C ALA A 144 19.20 8.38 45.45
N GLU A 145 18.43 9.25 46.12
CA GLU A 145 17.75 8.90 47.37
C GLU A 145 16.67 7.84 47.16
N VAL A 146 15.88 7.94 46.08
CA VAL A 146 14.94 6.88 45.67
C VAL A 146 15.68 5.56 45.45
N GLY A 147 16.81 5.61 44.74
CA GLY A 147 17.70 4.46 44.55
C GLY A 147 18.18 3.87 45.88
N ARG A 148 18.63 4.70 46.82
CA ARG A 148 19.18 4.30 48.11
C ARG A 148 18.15 3.61 49.00
N VAL A 149 16.96 4.19 49.15
CA VAL A 149 15.92 3.64 50.05
C VAL A 149 15.22 2.40 49.48
N LEU A 150 15.31 2.16 48.17
CA LEU A 150 14.78 0.95 47.52
C LEU A 150 15.69 -0.25 47.69
N GLN A 151 15.11 -1.38 48.11
CA GLN A 151 15.79 -2.68 48.09
C GLN A 151 16.01 -3.20 46.67
N VAL A 152 16.93 -4.16 46.50
CA VAL A 152 17.06 -4.91 45.24
C VAL A 152 15.77 -5.68 44.96
N GLY A 153 15.28 -5.62 43.73
CA GLY A 153 13.97 -6.13 43.33
C GLY A 153 12.81 -5.17 43.64
N GLY A 154 13.08 -4.09 44.38
CA GLY A 154 12.14 -2.99 44.60
C GLY A 154 11.96 -2.16 43.33
N ARG A 155 10.93 -1.32 43.35
CA ARG A 155 10.49 -0.58 42.17
C ARG A 155 10.05 0.84 42.49
N TYR A 156 10.47 1.74 41.61
CA TYR A 156 10.03 3.11 41.60
C TYR A 156 8.92 3.27 40.54
N LEU A 157 7.75 3.72 40.99
CA LEU A 157 6.57 3.99 40.17
C LEU A 157 6.41 5.50 40.08
N CYS A 158 6.66 6.08 38.90
CA CYS A 158 6.50 7.52 38.68
C CYS A 158 5.36 7.77 37.69
N ILE A 159 4.29 8.41 38.15
CA ILE A 159 3.15 8.83 37.34
C ILE A 159 3.39 10.27 36.89
N SER A 160 3.46 10.49 35.58
CA SER A 160 3.90 11.76 35.00
C SER A 160 3.25 12.01 33.64
N LEU A 161 3.25 13.29 33.21
CA LEU A 161 2.92 13.65 31.83
C LEU A 161 4.02 13.28 30.83
N ALA A 162 5.15 12.77 31.29
CA ALA A 162 6.29 12.33 30.48
C ALA A 162 6.81 13.42 29.54
N GLN A 163 6.90 14.67 30.01
CA GLN A 163 7.51 15.73 29.20
C GLN A 163 8.93 15.33 28.75
N ALA A 164 9.38 15.82 27.61
CA ALA A 164 10.58 15.31 26.95
C ALA A 164 11.83 15.30 27.85
N HIS A 165 12.02 16.34 28.67
CA HIS A 165 13.13 16.45 29.62
C HIS A 165 12.97 15.51 30.82
N VAL A 166 11.74 15.31 31.33
CA VAL A 166 11.42 14.35 32.39
C VAL A 166 11.70 12.92 31.95
N LEU A 167 11.18 12.55 30.78
CA LEU A 167 11.38 11.25 30.15
C LEU A 167 12.88 10.96 29.96
N LYS A 168 13.61 11.92 29.37
CA LYS A 168 15.06 11.81 29.17
C LYS A 168 15.82 11.64 30.48
N LYS A 169 15.49 12.42 31.52
CA LYS A 169 16.17 12.37 32.83
C LYS A 169 15.90 11.06 33.56
N ALA A 170 14.63 10.66 33.67
CA ALA A 170 14.24 9.44 34.38
C ALA A 170 14.78 8.18 33.69
N VAL A 171 14.49 8.01 32.39
CA VAL A 171 14.96 6.84 31.63
C VAL A 171 16.48 6.80 31.59
N GLY A 172 17.14 7.94 31.34
CA GLY A 172 18.60 8.03 31.29
C GLY A 172 19.29 7.71 32.62
N HIS A 173 18.76 8.20 33.74
CA HIS A 173 19.31 7.91 35.07
C HIS A 173 19.25 6.42 35.40
N PHE A 174 18.05 5.82 35.35
CA PHE A 174 17.87 4.43 35.77
C PHE A 174 18.45 3.43 34.76
N SER A 175 18.53 3.79 33.48
CA SER A 175 19.29 3.02 32.47
C SER A 175 20.77 2.90 32.84
N ARG A 176 21.42 4.01 33.23
CA ARG A 176 22.84 4.03 33.64
C ARG A 176 23.10 3.22 34.92
N GLU A 177 22.12 3.18 35.82
CA GLU A 177 22.15 2.35 37.02
C GLU A 177 21.90 0.85 36.74
N GLY A 178 21.56 0.47 35.50
CA GLY A 178 21.28 -0.92 35.11
C GLY A 178 19.92 -1.44 35.57
N TRP A 179 18.94 -0.54 35.77
CA TRP A 179 17.58 -0.91 36.14
C TRP A 179 16.76 -1.22 34.89
N MET A 180 15.74 -2.07 35.05
CA MET A 180 14.70 -2.19 34.03
C MET A 180 13.82 -0.95 34.04
N VAL A 181 13.51 -0.41 32.86
CA VAL A 181 12.58 0.69 32.68
C VAL A 181 11.43 0.22 31.80
N ARG A 182 10.24 0.18 32.38
CA ARG A 182 9.00 -0.14 31.67
C ARG A 182 8.04 1.04 31.76
N VAL A 183 7.46 1.45 30.64
CA VAL A 183 6.51 2.57 30.57
C VAL A 183 5.13 2.05 30.22
N HIS A 184 4.13 2.43 31.01
CA HIS A 184 2.72 2.20 30.70
C HIS A 184 2.08 3.51 30.30
N GLN A 185 1.28 3.50 29.25
CA GLN A 185 0.27 4.53 29.09
C GLN A 185 -0.91 4.18 30.01
N VAL A 186 -1.29 5.11 30.88
CA VAL A 186 -2.47 4.94 31.75
C VAL A 186 -3.72 5.05 30.87
N ALA A 187 -4.66 4.12 31.03
CA ALA A 187 -5.92 4.20 30.32
C ALA A 187 -6.71 5.40 30.83
N ASN A 188 -7.03 6.35 29.94
CA ASN A 188 -8.04 7.34 30.26
C ASN A 188 -9.38 6.62 30.19
N SER A 189 -10.23 6.78 31.21
CA SER A 189 -11.62 6.34 31.18
C SER A 189 -12.25 6.82 29.86
N GLN A 190 -12.60 5.90 28.95
CA GLN A 190 -13.17 6.24 27.64
C GLN A 190 -14.43 7.13 27.76
N ASP A 191 -15.08 7.11 28.91
CA ASP A 191 -16.23 7.95 29.26
C ASP A 191 -15.90 9.45 29.42
N GLN A 192 -14.64 9.85 29.65
CA GLN A 192 -14.29 11.25 29.86
C GLN A 192 -14.07 12.07 28.56
N LEU A 193 -14.09 11.44 27.39
CA LEU A 193 -14.12 12.18 26.11
C LEU A 193 -15.53 12.74 25.80
N LEU A 194 -16.56 12.22 26.47
CA LEU A 194 -17.97 12.55 26.25
C LEU A 194 -18.51 13.59 27.24
N GLU A 195 -17.86 13.83 28.38
CA GLU A 195 -18.29 14.84 29.34
C GLU A 195 -17.54 16.17 29.20
N ALA A 196 -18.34 17.23 29.13
CA ALA A 196 -17.96 18.55 28.67
C ALA A 196 -17.12 19.33 29.70
N GLU A 197 -15.79 19.36 29.52
CA GLU A 197 -14.95 20.55 29.77
C GLU A 197 -13.61 20.46 29.01
N PRO A 198 -13.06 21.58 28.51
CA PRO A 198 -11.84 21.60 27.70
C PRO A 198 -10.58 21.43 28.56
N ARG A 199 -10.31 20.22 29.07
CA ARG A 199 -9.07 19.96 29.83
C ARG A 199 -7.89 19.65 28.91
N PHE A 200 -6.72 20.17 29.22
CA PHE A 200 -5.48 19.88 28.50
C PHE A 200 -5.20 18.36 28.55
N SER A 201 -5.32 17.66 27.42
CA SER A 201 -5.35 16.19 27.38
C SER A 201 -4.04 15.64 26.80
N LEU A 202 -2.94 15.80 27.54
CA LEU A 202 -1.78 14.95 27.33
C LEU A 202 -2.02 13.59 28.01
N PRO A 203 -1.62 12.47 27.40
CA PRO A 203 -1.73 11.17 28.04
C PRO A 203 -0.85 11.11 29.29
N VAL A 204 -1.34 10.45 30.32
CA VAL A 204 -0.58 10.15 31.53
C VAL A 204 0.19 8.85 31.32
N PHE A 205 1.44 8.83 31.77
CA PHE A 205 2.28 7.64 31.76
C PHE A 205 2.70 7.25 33.16
N ALA A 206 2.96 5.97 33.32
CA ALA A 206 3.56 5.41 34.51
C ALA A 206 4.90 4.74 34.15
N PHE A 207 5.97 5.30 34.69
CA PHE A 207 7.30 4.71 34.62
C PHE A 207 7.45 3.70 35.75
N ILE A 208 7.83 2.47 35.42
CA ILE A 208 8.11 1.39 36.34
C ILE A 208 9.61 1.07 36.23
N MET A 209 10.39 1.56 37.19
CA MET A 209 11.84 1.34 37.22
C MET A 209 12.15 0.29 38.29
N THR A 210 12.64 -0.87 37.88
CA THR A 210 12.90 -2.00 38.78
C THR A 210 14.40 -2.14 39.03
N LYS A 211 14.78 -2.08 40.31
CA LYS A 211 16.17 -2.16 40.76
C LYS A 211 16.67 -3.59 40.67
N PHE A 212 17.71 -3.81 39.86
CA PHE A 212 18.43 -5.08 39.83
C PHE A 212 19.75 -4.99 40.59
N ARG A 213 20.31 -6.15 40.91
CA ARG A 213 21.68 -6.21 41.44
C ARG A 213 22.63 -5.83 40.29
N PRO A 214 23.56 -4.88 40.48
CA PRO A 214 24.56 -4.57 39.48
C PRO A 214 25.36 -5.81 39.12
N VAL A 215 25.49 -6.11 37.83
CA VAL A 215 26.32 -7.21 37.33
C VAL A 215 27.61 -6.61 36.74
N PRO A 216 28.79 -6.92 37.29
CA PRO A 216 30.05 -6.42 36.74
C PRO A 216 30.21 -6.81 35.27
N GLY A 217 30.45 -5.81 34.40
CA GLY A 217 30.63 -6.03 32.97
C GLY A 217 29.34 -6.22 32.14
N SER A 218 28.16 -6.15 32.75
CA SER A 218 26.87 -6.21 32.03
C SER A 218 25.90 -5.18 32.58
N ALA A 219 25.58 -4.16 31.77
CA ALA A 219 24.44 -3.30 32.02
C ALA A 219 23.18 -4.02 31.55
N LEU A 220 22.36 -4.50 32.47
CA LEU A 220 21.05 -5.06 32.18
C LEU A 220 20.17 -3.93 31.61
N GLN A 221 20.09 -3.85 30.28
CA GLN A 221 19.30 -2.85 29.58
C GLN A 221 17.96 -3.46 29.15
N ILE A 222 16.94 -3.21 29.98
CA ILE A 222 15.58 -3.63 29.71
C ILE A 222 14.69 -2.41 29.53
N PHE A 223 14.24 -2.18 28.29
CA PHE A 223 13.31 -1.11 27.94
C PHE A 223 12.04 -1.71 27.38
N GLU A 224 10.90 -1.37 27.99
CA GLU A 224 9.61 -1.92 27.57
C GLU A 224 8.53 -0.85 27.53
N LEU A 225 7.69 -0.89 26.50
CA LEU A 225 6.51 -0.04 26.37
C LEU A 225 5.24 -0.89 26.41
N CYS A 226 4.28 -0.48 27.24
CA CYS A 226 2.96 -1.09 27.35
C CYS A 226 1.90 -0.09 26.87
N ALA A 227 1.44 -0.27 25.63
CA ALA A 227 0.48 0.64 24.99
C ALA A 227 -0.97 0.42 25.44
N GLN A 228 -1.27 -0.72 26.06
CA GLN A 228 -2.58 -1.09 26.61
C GLN A 228 -2.40 -1.76 27.97
N GLU A 229 -3.32 -1.56 28.91
CA GLU A 229 -3.21 -2.09 30.29
C GLU A 229 -3.04 -3.62 30.36
N GLN A 230 -3.72 -4.33 29.45
CA GLN A 230 -3.69 -5.79 29.34
C GLN A 230 -2.78 -6.30 28.21
N GLY A 231 -2.11 -5.40 27.48
CA GLY A 231 -1.22 -5.76 26.38
C GLY A 231 0.10 -6.38 26.86
N LYS A 232 0.72 -7.21 26.00
CA LYS A 232 2.07 -7.72 26.22
C LYS A 232 3.07 -6.54 26.11
N PRO A 233 4.03 -6.39 27.03
CA PRO A 233 5.08 -5.38 26.90
C PRO A 233 5.87 -5.57 25.61
N VAL A 234 6.08 -4.49 24.86
CA VAL A 234 6.95 -4.47 23.67
C VAL A 234 8.36 -4.12 24.12
N ARG A 235 9.34 -4.97 23.81
CA ARG A 235 10.74 -4.75 24.13
C ARG A 235 11.38 -3.80 23.11
N LEU A 236 12.15 -2.85 23.59
CA LEU A 236 12.86 -1.86 22.77
C LEU A 236 14.37 -1.97 22.97
N GLU A 237 15.11 -1.60 21.93
CA GLU A 237 16.56 -1.81 21.84
C GLU A 237 17.37 -0.80 22.69
N SER A 238 16.83 0.39 22.91
CA SER A 238 17.53 1.46 23.63
C SER A 238 16.60 2.39 24.40
N ALA A 239 17.19 3.18 25.30
CA ALA A 239 16.51 4.24 26.04
C ALA A 239 15.97 5.33 25.10
N GLU A 240 16.69 5.64 24.03
CA GLU A 240 16.31 6.63 23.02
C GLU A 240 15.06 6.17 22.25
N ARG A 241 15.01 4.90 21.84
CA ARG A 241 13.84 4.32 21.16
C ARG A 241 12.62 4.26 22.08
N LEU A 242 12.81 3.97 23.37
CA LEU A 242 11.74 4.08 24.36
C LEU A 242 11.22 5.51 24.49
N ALA A 243 12.13 6.49 24.59
CA ALA A 243 11.75 7.89 24.70
C ALA A 243 11.02 8.40 23.44
N GLU A 244 11.44 7.95 22.26
CA GLU A 244 10.79 8.26 20.99
C GLU A 244 9.38 7.66 20.89
N ALA A 245 9.21 6.38 21.22
CA ALA A 245 7.91 5.72 21.20
C ALA A 245 6.89 6.37 22.16
N VAL A 246 7.34 6.82 23.35
CA VAL A 246 6.48 7.58 24.28
C VAL A 246 6.10 8.94 23.68
N ARG A 247 7.03 9.63 23.02
CA ARG A 247 6.78 10.92 22.37
C ARG A 247 5.80 10.79 21.20
N GLU A 248 5.96 9.79 20.36
CA GLU A 248 5.00 9.46 19.28
C GLU A 248 3.60 9.24 19.85
N ARG A 249 3.50 8.54 20.99
CA ARG A 249 2.21 8.31 21.65
C ARG A 249 1.59 9.58 22.22
N GLN A 250 2.39 10.47 22.80
CA GLN A 250 1.93 11.80 23.23
C GLN A 250 1.41 12.61 22.06
N GLN A 251 2.15 12.66 20.96
CA GLN A 251 1.77 13.38 19.74
C GLN A 251 0.47 12.83 19.16
N TYR A 252 0.33 11.51 19.10
CA TYR A 252 -0.88 10.84 18.62
C TYR A 252 -2.12 11.20 19.46
N VAL A 253 -2.06 11.07 20.79
CA VAL A 253 -3.20 11.38 21.67
C VAL A 253 -3.53 12.88 21.62
N TRP A 254 -2.50 13.74 21.60
CA TRP A 254 -2.70 15.18 21.45
C TRP A 254 -3.40 15.50 20.15
N LEU A 255 -2.97 14.92 19.03
CA LEU A 255 -3.57 15.12 17.71
C LEU A 255 -5.04 14.66 17.70
N CYS A 256 -5.34 13.47 18.24
CA CYS A 256 -6.72 12.99 18.34
C CYS A 256 -7.60 13.96 19.16
N SER A 257 -7.08 14.47 20.28
CA SER A 257 -7.79 15.46 21.10
C SER A 257 -8.04 16.77 20.34
N GLN A 258 -7.06 17.24 19.57
CA GLN A 258 -7.22 18.42 18.72
C GLN A 258 -8.27 18.18 17.63
N LEU A 259 -8.19 17.05 16.92
CA LEU A 259 -9.13 16.66 15.87
C LEU A 259 -10.57 16.53 16.37
N TYR A 260 -10.75 16.08 17.62
CA TYR A 260 -12.06 16.02 18.27
C TYR A 260 -12.63 17.42 18.55
N ARG A 261 -11.79 18.35 19.03
CA ARG A 261 -12.21 19.71 19.46
C ARG A 261 -12.36 20.70 18.31
N LYS A 262 -11.48 20.62 17.32
CA LYS A 262 -11.34 21.62 16.28
C LYS A 262 -11.31 20.95 14.92
N ALA A 263 -12.26 21.31 14.07
CA ALA A 263 -12.21 20.96 12.65
C ALA A 263 -11.17 21.84 11.93
N GLY A 264 -10.49 21.28 10.92
CA GLY A 264 -9.61 22.01 10.01
C GLY A 264 -8.24 22.36 10.60
N LEU A 265 -7.56 21.38 11.21
CA LEU A 265 -6.17 21.52 11.72
C LEU A 265 -5.09 21.58 10.62
N GLY A 266 -5.48 21.63 9.35
CA GLY A 266 -4.57 21.52 8.21
C GLY A 266 -4.45 20.08 7.71
N ASN A 267 -3.38 19.78 7.00
CA ASN A 267 -3.12 18.45 6.44
C ASN A 267 -2.61 17.51 7.55
N VAL A 268 -3.43 16.54 7.93
CA VAL A 268 -3.10 15.54 8.95
C VAL A 268 -2.95 14.18 8.26
N SER A 269 -1.79 13.56 8.44
CA SER A 269 -1.45 12.24 7.91
C SER A 269 -0.94 11.35 9.04
N LEU A 270 -1.39 10.10 9.08
CA LEU A 270 -1.05 9.13 10.11
C LEU A 270 -0.76 7.77 9.48
N ASP A 271 0.37 7.17 9.81
CA ASP A 271 0.67 5.79 9.42
C ASP A 271 0.25 4.83 10.54
N LEU A 272 -0.54 3.83 10.21
CA LEU A 272 -0.85 2.69 11.06
C LEU A 272 0.03 1.53 10.63
N CYS A 273 0.94 1.12 11.51
CA CYS A 273 1.85 0.01 11.24
C CYS A 273 1.21 -1.35 11.54
N SER A 274 1.66 -2.38 10.82
CA SER A 274 1.34 -3.78 11.13
C SER A 274 1.94 -4.17 12.48
N GLY A 275 1.15 -4.84 13.32
CA GLY A 275 1.60 -5.31 14.64
C GLY A 275 2.71 -6.36 14.56
N ASP A 276 2.80 -7.11 13.45
CA ASP A 276 3.76 -8.19 13.27
C ASP A 276 5.10 -7.70 12.72
N THR A 277 5.08 -6.77 11.75
CA THR A 277 6.29 -6.31 11.05
C THR A 277 6.77 -4.94 11.51
N GLY A 278 5.91 -4.12 12.14
CA GLY A 278 6.20 -2.73 12.48
C GLY A 278 6.23 -1.78 11.27
N GLU A 279 6.01 -2.27 10.07
CA GLU A 279 5.99 -1.46 8.84
C GLU A 279 4.62 -0.79 8.64
N PRO A 280 4.58 0.40 8.02
CA PRO A 280 3.33 1.07 7.66
C PRO A 280 2.43 0.16 6.83
N ARG A 281 1.21 -0.07 7.34
CA ARG A 281 0.17 -0.87 6.70
C ARG A 281 -0.94 0.00 6.12
N TYR A 282 -1.26 1.12 6.75
CA TYR A 282 -2.21 2.10 6.23
C TYR A 282 -1.69 3.51 6.41
N THR A 283 -1.93 4.40 5.45
CA THR A 283 -1.81 5.85 5.68
C THR A 283 -3.22 6.45 5.71
N LEU A 284 -3.55 7.14 6.80
CA LEU A 284 -4.82 7.82 7.01
C LEU A 284 -4.60 9.32 6.83
N HIS A 285 -5.38 9.93 5.95
CA HIS A 285 -5.43 11.38 5.83
C HIS A 285 -6.78 11.91 6.31
N VAL A 286 -6.75 12.87 7.23
CA VAL A 286 -7.96 13.49 7.79
C VAL A 286 -8.34 14.70 6.94
N VAL A 287 -9.54 14.67 6.35
CA VAL A 287 -10.05 15.75 5.50
C VAL A 287 -11.35 16.29 6.08
N ASP A 288 -11.31 17.53 6.58
CA ASP A 288 -12.48 18.23 7.09
C ASP A 288 -13.10 19.13 6.00
N SER A 289 -14.41 19.01 5.80
CA SER A 289 -15.22 19.78 4.85
C SER A 289 -16.29 20.60 5.60
N PRO A 290 -15.93 21.76 6.20
CA PRO A 290 -16.84 22.52 7.07
C PRO A 290 -18.03 23.15 6.32
N THR A 291 -17.97 23.21 4.98
CA THR A 291 -19.04 23.73 4.12
C THR A 291 -20.21 22.75 3.97
N VAL A 292 -20.02 21.46 4.27
CA VAL A 292 -21.07 20.44 4.23
C VAL A 292 -22.01 20.65 5.41
N LYS A 293 -23.32 20.85 5.11
CA LYS A 293 -24.34 20.97 6.16
C LYS A 293 -24.58 19.59 6.80
N PRO A 294 -24.49 19.46 8.13
CA PRO A 294 -24.66 18.19 8.80
C PRO A 294 -26.11 17.69 8.66
N SER A 295 -26.29 16.58 7.96
CA SER A 295 -27.47 15.72 8.03
C SER A 295 -27.24 14.64 9.09
N ARG A 296 -28.27 13.87 9.47
CA ARG A 296 -28.09 12.75 10.43
C ARG A 296 -26.99 11.77 10.02
N ASP A 297 -26.80 11.56 8.71
CA ASP A 297 -25.92 10.51 8.19
C ASP A 297 -24.55 11.04 7.70
N SER A 298 -24.39 12.36 7.55
CA SER A 298 -23.26 13.00 6.86
C SER A 298 -22.13 13.51 7.78
N HIS A 299 -21.90 12.88 8.93
CA HIS A 299 -20.91 13.35 9.90
C HIS A 299 -19.49 12.88 9.58
N PHE A 300 -19.33 11.58 9.39
CA PHE A 300 -18.03 10.92 9.35
C PHE A 300 -18.08 9.72 8.42
N ALA A 301 -17.07 9.55 7.60
CA ALA A 301 -16.92 8.40 6.71
C ALA A 301 -15.44 8.04 6.52
N ILE A 302 -15.21 6.78 6.15
CA ILE A 302 -13.89 6.29 5.74
C ILE A 302 -13.95 6.03 4.24
N PHE A 303 -12.93 6.46 3.52
CA PHE A 303 -12.76 6.18 2.10
C PHE A 303 -11.50 5.34 1.89
N ILE A 304 -11.66 4.09 1.52
CA ILE A 304 -10.54 3.22 1.14
C ILE A 304 -10.13 3.55 -0.29
N ILE A 305 -8.88 3.98 -0.48
CA ILE A 305 -8.31 4.22 -1.81
C ILE A 305 -8.02 2.85 -2.43
N PRO A 306 -8.61 2.52 -3.60
CA PRO A 306 -8.32 1.25 -4.26
C PRO A 306 -6.83 1.10 -4.56
N GLN A 307 -6.32 -0.12 -4.38
CA GLN A 307 -4.94 -0.45 -4.65
C GLN A 307 -4.56 -0.08 -6.09
N GLY A 308 -3.48 0.68 -6.24
CA GLY A 308 -2.98 1.15 -7.54
C GLY A 308 -3.54 2.51 -7.95
N ARG A 309 -4.48 3.09 -7.21
CA ARG A 309 -5.01 4.44 -7.53
C ARG A 309 -4.38 5.54 -6.68
N GLU A 310 -3.47 5.23 -5.75
CA GLU A 310 -2.95 6.18 -4.77
C GLU A 310 -2.22 7.38 -5.39
N THR A 311 -1.71 7.22 -6.61
CA THR A 311 -1.00 8.26 -7.37
C THR A 311 -1.94 9.17 -8.18
N GLU A 312 -3.22 8.82 -8.32
CA GLU A 312 -4.18 9.68 -9.02
C GLU A 312 -4.37 10.98 -8.24
N TRP A 313 -4.55 12.09 -8.96
CA TRP A 313 -4.66 13.41 -8.36
C TRP A 313 -5.73 13.46 -7.25
N LEU A 314 -6.86 12.78 -7.45
CA LEU A 314 -7.98 12.73 -6.50
C LEU A 314 -7.59 12.15 -5.13
N PHE A 315 -6.61 11.24 -5.08
CA PHE A 315 -6.21 10.52 -3.86
C PHE A 315 -4.83 10.94 -3.35
N GLY A 316 -3.88 11.17 -4.25
CA GLY A 316 -2.49 11.48 -3.92
C GLY A 316 -2.25 12.95 -3.54
N MET A 317 -3.10 13.87 -4.00
CA MET A 317 -2.95 15.31 -3.73
C MET A 317 -3.89 15.79 -2.62
N GLU A 318 -3.48 16.82 -1.88
CA GLU A 318 -4.31 17.43 -0.83
C GLU A 318 -5.59 18.03 -1.40
N GLU A 319 -5.49 18.77 -2.51
CA GLU A 319 -6.61 19.39 -3.21
C GLU A 319 -7.60 18.35 -3.74
N GLY A 320 -7.09 17.25 -4.28
CA GLY A 320 -7.91 16.13 -4.74
C GLY A 320 -8.70 15.49 -3.61
N ARG A 321 -8.07 15.22 -2.47
CA ARG A 321 -8.74 14.68 -1.28
C ARG A 321 -9.80 15.62 -0.72
N LYS A 322 -9.57 16.94 -0.77
CA LYS A 322 -10.59 17.96 -0.41
C LYS A 322 -11.78 17.92 -1.36
N GLN A 323 -11.53 17.80 -2.67
CA GLN A 323 -12.61 17.64 -3.66
C GLN A 323 -13.40 16.35 -3.43
N LEU A 324 -12.71 15.23 -3.17
CA LEU A 324 -13.35 13.96 -2.84
C LEU A 324 -14.25 14.08 -1.61
N ALA A 325 -13.76 14.70 -0.53
CA ALA A 325 -14.53 14.90 0.70
C ALA A 325 -15.77 15.78 0.48
N ALA A 326 -15.64 16.86 -0.31
CA ALA A 326 -16.76 17.72 -0.67
C ALA A 326 -17.81 16.98 -1.51
N SER A 327 -17.38 16.14 -2.46
CA SER A 327 -18.28 15.31 -3.29
C SER A 327 -18.94 14.18 -2.52
N ALA A 328 -18.24 13.56 -1.57
CA ALA A 328 -18.78 12.50 -0.72
C ALA A 328 -19.85 13.04 0.25
N GLY A 329 -19.82 14.34 0.57
CA GLY A 329 -20.85 14.99 1.37
C GLY A 329 -20.78 14.66 2.85
N PHE A 330 -19.58 14.39 3.38
CA PHE A 330 -19.34 14.19 4.82
C PHE A 330 -18.54 15.35 5.42
N ARG A 331 -18.85 15.73 6.66
CA ARG A 331 -18.11 16.80 7.36
C ARG A 331 -16.65 16.41 7.61
N ARG A 332 -16.37 15.15 7.93
CA ARG A 332 -15.03 14.59 7.97
C ARG A 332 -14.96 13.31 7.14
N LEU A 333 -13.98 13.24 6.26
CA LEU A 333 -13.64 12.04 5.48
C LEU A 333 -12.22 11.62 5.84
N ILE A 334 -12.03 10.35 6.21
CA ILE A 334 -10.69 9.75 6.34
C ILE A 334 -10.38 9.00 5.06
N THR A 335 -9.40 9.45 4.28
CA THR A 335 -8.93 8.67 3.13
C THR A 335 -7.82 7.72 3.60
N VAL A 336 -7.94 6.44 3.26
CA VAL A 336 -7.03 5.37 3.70
C VAL A 336 -6.30 4.83 2.48
N ALA A 337 -4.99 5.00 2.43
CA ALA A 337 -4.12 4.39 1.44
C ALA A 337 -3.60 3.03 1.96
N LEU A 338 -3.57 2.03 1.08
CA LEU A 338 -3.09 0.68 1.35
C LEU A 338 -1.62 0.57 0.93
N HIS A 339 -0.73 0.19 1.84
CA HIS A 339 0.71 0.13 1.57
C HIS A 339 1.12 -1.05 0.69
N ARG A 340 2.14 -0.82 -0.16
CA ARG A 340 2.83 -1.86 -0.94
C ARG A 340 3.53 -2.85 0.00
N GLY A 341 3.54 -4.13 -0.37
CA GLY A 341 4.18 -5.22 0.40
C GLY A 341 3.32 -5.81 1.52
N GLN A 342 2.13 -5.23 1.76
CA GLN A 342 1.16 -5.73 2.73
C GLN A 342 0.06 -6.53 2.02
N GLN A 343 -0.52 -7.51 2.72
CA GLN A 343 -1.64 -8.30 2.20
C GLN A 343 -2.97 -7.87 2.79
N TYR A 344 -4.00 -7.79 1.95
CA TYR A 344 -5.36 -7.42 2.29
C TYR A 344 -6.34 -8.41 1.66
N GLU A 345 -7.20 -9.03 2.47
CA GLU A 345 -8.12 -10.08 2.00
C GLU A 345 -9.38 -9.49 1.35
N GLY A 346 -9.78 -8.28 1.75
CA GLY A 346 -10.99 -7.62 1.25
C GLY A 346 -11.48 -6.51 2.17
N MET A 347 -12.52 -5.80 1.74
CA MET A 347 -13.10 -4.65 2.46
C MET A 347 -13.53 -5.02 3.88
N ASP A 348 -14.16 -6.18 4.10
CA ASP A 348 -14.63 -6.61 5.42
C ASP A 348 -13.46 -6.80 6.42
N SER A 349 -12.33 -7.35 5.96
CA SER A 349 -11.13 -7.51 6.80
C SER A 349 -10.53 -6.15 7.19
N ILE A 350 -10.50 -5.21 6.24
CA ILE A 350 -9.99 -3.85 6.45
C ILE A 350 -10.91 -3.11 7.42
N GLN A 351 -12.23 -3.26 7.29
CA GLN A 351 -13.20 -2.69 8.22
C GLN A 351 -12.99 -3.22 9.64
N ALA A 352 -12.84 -4.54 9.80
CA ALA A 352 -12.61 -5.15 11.11
C ALA A 352 -11.29 -4.64 11.75
N GLU A 353 -10.24 -4.47 10.95
CA GLU A 353 -8.94 -4.00 11.42
C GLU A 353 -8.96 -2.50 11.79
N LEU A 354 -9.57 -1.66 10.95
CA LEU A 354 -9.51 -0.21 11.09
C LEU A 354 -10.57 0.40 12.01
N SER A 355 -11.73 -0.25 12.18
CA SER A 355 -12.89 0.35 12.86
C SER A 355 -12.54 0.96 14.21
N ALA A 356 -11.82 0.25 15.08
CA ALA A 356 -11.46 0.78 16.39
C ALA A 356 -10.55 2.02 16.29
N ARG A 357 -9.61 2.05 15.33
CA ARG A 357 -8.63 3.12 15.17
C ARG A 357 -9.19 4.37 14.51
N VAL A 358 -10.03 4.21 13.49
CA VAL A 358 -10.66 5.36 12.81
C VAL A 358 -11.67 6.06 13.71
N MET A 359 -12.29 5.33 14.65
CA MET A 359 -13.18 5.93 15.65
C MET A 359 -12.46 6.86 16.63
N GLU A 360 -11.15 6.66 16.88
CA GLU A 360 -10.34 7.61 17.66
C GLU A 360 -10.21 8.98 16.96
N LEU A 361 -10.50 9.04 15.65
CA LEU A 361 -10.45 10.26 14.82
C LEU A 361 -11.83 10.86 14.53
N ALA A 362 -12.89 10.28 15.10
CA ALA A 362 -14.26 10.74 14.89
C ALA A 362 -14.46 12.18 15.42
N PRO A 363 -15.29 13.01 14.74
CA PRO A 363 -15.59 14.36 15.20
C PRO A 363 -16.56 14.35 16.40
N ALA A 364 -16.52 15.40 17.22
CA ALA A 364 -17.46 15.58 18.32
C ALA A 364 -18.91 15.76 17.84
N GLY A 365 -19.87 15.34 18.68
CA GLY A 365 -21.31 15.49 18.41
C GLY A 365 -21.91 14.41 17.51
N MET A 366 -21.19 13.33 17.26
CA MET A 366 -21.70 12.16 16.53
C MET A 366 -22.75 11.41 17.38
N PRO A 367 -23.89 10.98 16.82
CA PRO A 367 -24.85 10.13 17.52
C PRO A 367 -24.21 8.80 17.92
N ALA A 368 -24.46 8.34 19.16
CA ALA A 368 -23.84 7.14 19.74
C ALA A 368 -24.10 5.81 18.99
N GLN A 369 -25.04 5.79 18.04
CA GLN A 369 -25.45 4.60 17.27
C GLN A 369 -25.26 4.77 15.76
N GLN A 370 -24.61 5.84 15.31
CA GLN A 370 -24.38 6.05 13.89
C GLN A 370 -23.31 5.07 13.39
N GLN A 371 -23.67 4.23 12.42
CA GLN A 371 -22.71 3.41 11.69
C GLN A 371 -21.84 4.31 10.80
N VAL A 372 -20.52 4.09 10.84
CA VAL A 372 -19.59 4.83 9.99
C VAL A 372 -19.45 4.09 8.66
N PRO A 373 -19.84 4.70 7.53
CA PRO A 373 -19.73 4.04 6.23
C PRO A 373 -18.25 3.98 5.78
N PHE A 374 -17.87 2.82 5.26
CA PHE A 374 -16.65 2.63 4.49
C PHE A 374 -16.99 2.67 3.00
N LEU A 375 -16.36 3.59 2.29
CA LEU A 375 -16.58 3.90 0.90
C LEU A 375 -15.35 3.51 0.09
N SER A 376 -15.54 3.18 -1.19
CA SER A 376 -14.47 3.07 -2.16
C SER A 376 -15.01 3.25 -3.58
N VAL A 377 -14.14 3.57 -4.54
CA VAL A 377 -14.56 3.60 -5.96
C VAL A 377 -14.83 2.17 -6.42
N GLY A 378 -16.01 1.90 -6.97
CA GLY A 378 -16.38 0.56 -7.44
C GLY A 378 -16.82 -0.42 -6.34
N GLY A 379 -16.65 -0.06 -5.06
CA GLY A 379 -17.05 -0.88 -3.91
C GLY A 379 -16.09 -2.01 -3.54
N ASP A 380 -14.91 -2.07 -4.18
CA ASP A 380 -13.83 -3.02 -3.87
C ASP A 380 -12.57 -2.30 -3.37
N ILE A 381 -11.50 -3.05 -3.10
CA ILE A 381 -10.22 -2.50 -2.60
C ILE A 381 -9.18 -2.35 -3.72
N GLY A 382 -9.59 -2.46 -4.99
CA GLY A 382 -8.70 -2.53 -6.15
C GLY A 382 -7.95 -3.85 -6.27
N VAL A 383 -7.24 -4.01 -7.39
CA VAL A 383 -6.39 -5.17 -7.68
C VAL A 383 -4.97 -4.68 -7.94
N ARG A 384 -4.02 -5.22 -7.17
CA ARG A 384 -2.58 -5.03 -7.36
C ARG A 384 -1.89 -6.38 -7.29
N THR A 385 -1.06 -6.69 -8.27
CA THR A 385 -0.26 -7.92 -8.30
C THR A 385 1.20 -7.56 -8.57
N VAL A 386 2.07 -7.89 -7.62
CA VAL A 386 3.52 -7.69 -7.81
C VAL A 386 4.03 -8.74 -8.79
N GLN A 387 4.63 -8.27 -9.89
CA GLN A 387 5.24 -9.13 -10.91
C GLN A 387 6.73 -9.33 -10.63
N HIS A 388 7.40 -8.28 -10.14
CA HIS A 388 8.82 -8.32 -9.83
C HIS A 388 9.19 -7.25 -8.79
N GLN A 389 10.18 -7.52 -7.97
CA GLN A 389 10.75 -6.55 -7.02
C GLN A 389 12.25 -6.79 -6.91
N ASP A 390 13.03 -5.71 -6.96
CA ASP A 390 14.49 -5.77 -6.91
C ASP A 390 15.07 -4.40 -6.52
N CYS A 391 16.39 -4.31 -6.36
CA CYS A 391 17.11 -3.09 -5.98
C CYS A 391 18.10 -2.66 -7.07
N SER A 392 17.99 -1.42 -7.53
CA SER A 392 18.94 -0.79 -8.45
C SER A 392 20.02 -0.03 -7.66
N PRO A 393 21.32 -0.18 -7.99
CA PRO A 393 22.38 0.61 -7.36
C PRO A 393 22.22 2.14 -7.51
N LEU A 394 21.47 2.60 -8.51
CA LEU A 394 21.26 4.03 -8.79
C LEU A 394 19.90 4.54 -8.30
N SER A 395 18.85 3.73 -8.42
CA SER A 395 17.46 4.15 -8.14
C SER A 395 16.92 3.65 -6.81
N GLY A 396 17.65 2.75 -6.14
CA GLY A 396 17.21 2.03 -4.95
C GLY A 396 16.19 0.95 -5.28
N ASP A 397 15.38 0.60 -4.28
CA ASP A 397 14.35 -0.44 -4.41
C ASP A 397 13.26 -0.03 -5.40
N TYR A 398 12.88 -0.97 -6.26
CA TYR A 398 11.81 -0.78 -7.24
C TYR A 398 10.90 -2.00 -7.31
N VAL A 399 9.67 -1.76 -7.78
CA VAL A 399 8.66 -2.80 -7.97
C VAL A 399 8.02 -2.66 -9.35
N ILE A 400 7.79 -3.79 -9.99
CA ILE A 400 6.96 -3.92 -11.18
C ILE A 400 5.64 -4.56 -10.75
N GLU A 401 4.54 -3.86 -10.96
CA GLU A 401 3.22 -4.27 -10.50
C GLU A 401 2.16 -4.12 -11.59
N ASP A 402 1.22 -5.06 -11.63
CA ASP A 402 0.02 -4.97 -12.44
C ASP A 402 -1.12 -4.44 -11.57
N VAL A 403 -1.79 -3.40 -12.05
CA VAL A 403 -2.93 -2.76 -11.36
C VAL A 403 -4.13 -2.65 -12.27
N GLN A 404 -5.33 -2.75 -11.71
CA GLN A 404 -6.56 -2.53 -12.45
C GLN A 404 -6.96 -1.04 -12.39
N GLY A 405 -6.99 -0.38 -13.55
CA GLY A 405 -7.48 0.99 -13.71
C GLY A 405 -8.99 1.05 -14.01
N ASP A 406 -9.46 2.24 -14.38
CA ASP A 406 -10.85 2.45 -14.77
C ASP A 406 -11.25 1.55 -15.97
N ASP A 407 -12.53 1.16 -16.02
CA ASP A 407 -13.11 0.23 -17.02
C ASP A 407 -12.52 -1.18 -17.03
N ARG A 408 -11.94 -1.65 -15.91
CA ARG A 408 -11.35 -2.99 -15.73
C ARG A 408 -10.15 -3.29 -16.62
N HIS A 409 -9.49 -2.26 -17.16
CA HIS A 409 -8.22 -2.42 -17.87
C HIS A 409 -7.09 -2.65 -16.89
N TYR A 410 -6.14 -3.51 -17.25
CA TYR A 410 -4.94 -3.73 -16.46
C TYR A 410 -3.79 -2.88 -16.99
N PHE A 411 -2.92 -2.44 -16.11
CA PHE A 411 -1.72 -1.66 -16.43
C PHE A 411 -0.54 -2.24 -15.68
N ARG A 412 0.59 -2.39 -16.36
CA ARG A 412 1.88 -2.75 -15.75
C ARG A 412 2.67 -1.49 -15.49
N ARG A 413 3.11 -1.32 -14.24
CA ARG A 413 3.80 -0.12 -13.77
C ARG A 413 5.16 -0.46 -13.18
N LEU A 414 6.13 0.41 -13.43
CA LEU A 414 7.40 0.46 -12.71
C LEU A 414 7.32 1.59 -11.68
N ILE A 415 7.54 1.25 -10.40
CA ILE A 415 7.55 2.19 -9.28
C ILE A 415 8.90 2.14 -8.56
N PHE A 416 9.55 3.28 -8.35
CA PHE A 416 10.67 3.39 -7.40
C PHE A 416 10.14 3.64 -5.99
N LEU A 417 10.53 2.79 -5.03
CA LEU A 417 10.04 2.87 -3.66
C LEU A 417 10.60 4.06 -2.88
N SER A 418 11.67 4.67 -3.37
CA SER A 418 12.17 5.98 -2.90
C SER A 418 11.22 7.14 -3.25
N ASN A 419 10.35 6.97 -4.24
CA ASN A 419 9.33 7.95 -4.62
C ASN A 419 8.00 7.25 -4.97
N ARG A 420 7.34 6.73 -3.93
CA ARG A 420 6.13 5.87 -4.00
C ARG A 420 4.91 6.52 -4.67
N ASN A 421 4.91 7.84 -4.80
CA ASN A 421 3.78 8.63 -5.31
C ASN A 421 3.90 8.95 -6.80
N VAL A 422 4.96 8.49 -7.46
CA VAL A 422 5.21 8.72 -8.88
C VAL A 422 5.26 7.38 -9.59
N VAL A 423 4.53 7.27 -10.70
CA VAL A 423 4.65 6.15 -11.63
C VAL A 423 5.74 6.49 -12.65
N GLN A 424 6.85 5.75 -12.65
CA GLN A 424 7.99 6.03 -13.51
C GLN A 424 7.75 5.54 -14.94
N SER A 425 7.06 4.41 -15.09
CA SER A 425 6.63 3.90 -16.38
C SER A 425 5.31 3.15 -16.22
N GLU A 426 4.41 3.28 -17.19
CA GLU A 426 3.13 2.60 -17.24
C GLU A 426 2.88 2.09 -18.67
N ALA A 427 2.41 0.86 -18.78
CA ALA A 427 1.94 0.26 -20.02
C ALA A 427 0.57 -0.39 -19.79
N ARG A 428 -0.41 -0.11 -20.66
CA ARG A 428 -1.69 -0.82 -20.63
C ARG A 428 -1.47 -2.27 -21.03
N LEU A 429 -1.86 -3.18 -20.14
CA LEU A 429 -1.98 -4.60 -20.45
C LEU A 429 -3.25 -4.78 -21.26
N LEU A 430 -3.08 -5.16 -22.51
CA LEU A 430 -4.16 -5.72 -23.29
C LEU A 430 -4.57 -7.01 -22.56
N LYS A 431 -5.88 -7.26 -22.45
CA LYS A 431 -6.34 -8.59 -22.04
C LYS A 431 -5.52 -9.58 -22.84
N ASP A 432 -4.98 -10.56 -22.13
CA ASP A 432 -4.45 -11.77 -22.74
C ASP A 432 -5.57 -12.31 -23.64
N VAL A 433 -5.56 -11.90 -24.91
CA VAL A 433 -6.00 -12.80 -25.96
C VAL A 433 -4.94 -13.85 -25.82
N SER A 434 -5.25 -14.89 -25.05
CA SER A 434 -4.42 -16.06 -24.98
C SER A 434 -4.20 -16.43 -26.43
N HIS A 435 -3.04 -16.04 -26.99
CA HIS A 435 -2.59 -16.59 -28.23
C HIS A 435 -2.38 -18.04 -27.82
N ARG A 436 -3.39 -18.87 -28.12
CA ARG A 436 -3.13 -20.25 -28.43
C ARG A 436 -2.08 -20.15 -29.51
N GLU A 437 -0.82 -20.19 -29.14
CA GLU A 437 0.30 -20.29 -30.05
C GLU A 437 0.14 -21.66 -30.72
N THR A 438 -0.77 -21.68 -31.68
CA THR A 438 -1.15 -22.79 -32.51
C THR A 438 -0.11 -22.83 -33.63
N PRO A 439 0.41 -24.01 -33.95
CA PRO A 439 1.21 -24.17 -35.16
C PRO A 439 0.45 -23.61 -36.37
N LEU A 440 1.16 -22.90 -37.25
CA LEU A 440 0.60 -22.31 -38.47
C LEU A 440 1.32 -22.92 -39.68
N GLY A 441 0.62 -23.74 -40.48
CA GLY A 441 1.12 -24.24 -41.74
C GLY A 441 0.88 -23.25 -42.88
N LEU A 442 1.95 -22.76 -43.51
CA LEU A 442 1.89 -21.81 -44.63
C LEU A 442 2.59 -22.38 -45.87
N LEU A 443 1.90 -22.36 -47.01
CA LEU A 443 2.49 -22.56 -48.33
C LEU A 443 2.57 -21.22 -49.07
N VAL A 444 3.75 -20.84 -49.56
CA VAL A 444 3.95 -19.67 -50.42
C VAL A 444 4.43 -20.13 -51.79
N VAL A 445 3.75 -19.73 -52.86
CA VAL A 445 4.19 -20.00 -54.23
C VAL A 445 4.67 -18.70 -54.86
N GLY A 446 5.93 -18.68 -55.28
CA GLY A 446 6.69 -17.48 -55.63
C GLY A 446 7.49 -16.97 -54.43
N LEU A 447 8.82 -17.11 -54.46
CA LEU A 447 9.69 -16.65 -53.37
C LEU A 447 10.07 -15.18 -53.55
N GLY A 448 10.37 -14.78 -54.80
CA GLY A 448 10.88 -13.44 -55.08
C GLY A 448 12.16 -13.14 -54.27
N GLY A 449 12.17 -12.00 -53.57
CA GLY A 449 13.27 -11.64 -52.65
C GLY A 449 13.21 -12.34 -51.28
N GLY A 450 12.18 -13.15 -51.01
CA GLY A 450 12.01 -13.89 -49.75
C GLY A 450 11.41 -13.10 -48.58
N SER A 451 11.06 -11.84 -48.76
CA SER A 451 10.59 -10.95 -47.68
C SER A 451 9.28 -11.42 -47.04
N LEU A 452 8.31 -11.86 -47.83
CA LEU A 452 7.01 -12.34 -47.34
C LEU A 452 7.13 -13.59 -46.43
N PRO A 453 7.74 -14.70 -46.87
CA PRO A 453 7.94 -15.86 -46.00
C PRO A 453 8.86 -15.54 -44.81
N LEU A 454 9.88 -14.69 -44.99
CA LEU A 454 10.77 -14.28 -43.89
C LEU A 454 10.02 -13.45 -42.83
N PHE A 455 9.11 -12.56 -43.24
CA PHE A 455 8.27 -11.79 -42.32
C PHE A 455 7.41 -12.71 -41.46
N VAL A 456 6.75 -13.70 -42.07
CA VAL A 456 5.93 -14.67 -41.32
C VAL A 456 6.80 -15.51 -40.39
N HIS A 457 7.96 -15.97 -40.84
CA HIS A 457 8.89 -16.75 -40.02
C HIS A 457 9.32 -16.02 -38.73
N ASP A 458 9.61 -14.72 -38.84
CA ASP A 458 10.17 -13.90 -37.76
C ASP A 458 9.12 -13.37 -36.77
N HIS A 459 7.88 -13.19 -37.24
CA HIS A 459 6.78 -12.69 -36.42
C HIS A 459 5.94 -13.81 -35.81
N PHE A 460 5.88 -14.99 -36.44
CA PHE A 460 5.11 -16.15 -35.99
C PHE A 460 6.06 -17.33 -35.67
N PRO A 461 6.56 -17.47 -34.43
CA PRO A 461 7.62 -18.42 -34.08
C PRO A 461 7.23 -19.90 -34.17
N LYS A 462 5.93 -20.21 -34.25
CA LYS A 462 5.41 -21.57 -34.48
C LYS A 462 4.89 -21.80 -35.91
N SER A 463 5.19 -20.89 -36.83
CA SER A 463 4.91 -21.13 -38.26
C SER A 463 5.83 -22.23 -38.80
N CYS A 464 5.27 -23.05 -39.70
CA CYS A 464 5.99 -23.98 -40.56
C CYS A 464 5.68 -23.58 -42.01
N ILE A 465 6.70 -23.21 -42.75
CA ILE A 465 6.57 -22.52 -44.03
C ILE A 465 7.25 -23.34 -45.12
N ASP A 466 6.48 -23.72 -46.14
CA ASP A 466 6.99 -24.23 -47.40
C ASP A 466 6.89 -23.11 -48.44
N ALA A 467 8.01 -22.74 -49.05
CA ALA A 467 8.04 -21.82 -50.18
C ALA A 467 8.42 -22.58 -51.45
N VAL A 468 7.69 -22.35 -52.54
CA VAL A 468 7.93 -22.97 -53.84
C VAL A 468 8.39 -21.90 -54.81
N GLU A 469 9.57 -22.09 -55.41
CA GLU A 469 10.17 -21.17 -56.36
C GLU A 469 10.63 -21.91 -57.60
N ILE A 470 10.29 -21.40 -58.78
CA ILE A 470 10.63 -22.06 -60.04
C ILE A 470 12.07 -21.77 -60.46
N ASP A 471 12.60 -20.59 -60.10
CA ASP A 471 13.97 -20.17 -60.46
C ASP A 471 14.94 -20.31 -59.27
N PRO A 472 15.89 -21.27 -59.31
CA PRO A 472 16.89 -21.42 -58.25
C PRO A 472 17.75 -20.17 -58.03
N SER A 473 17.87 -19.30 -59.04
CA SER A 473 18.60 -18.03 -58.94
C SER A 473 17.93 -17.08 -57.95
N MET A 474 16.60 -17.09 -57.86
CA MET A 474 15.86 -16.24 -56.92
C MET A 474 16.11 -16.65 -55.47
N LEU A 475 16.16 -17.96 -55.18
CA LEU A 475 16.59 -18.46 -53.86
C LEU A 475 18.03 -18.03 -53.54
N GLN A 476 18.94 -18.11 -54.51
CA GLN A 476 20.32 -17.67 -54.31
C GLN A 476 20.39 -16.17 -53.99
N VAL A 477 19.68 -15.33 -54.74
CA VAL A 477 19.64 -13.87 -54.52
C VAL A 477 19.04 -13.54 -53.16
N ALA A 478 17.91 -14.15 -52.80
CA ALA A 478 17.27 -13.95 -51.50
C ALA A 478 18.21 -14.30 -50.34
N THR A 479 18.93 -15.42 -50.46
CA THR A 479 19.85 -15.90 -49.41
C THR A 479 21.08 -15.00 -49.29
N GLN A 480 21.67 -14.58 -50.41
CA GLN A 480 22.92 -13.82 -50.39
C GLN A 480 22.73 -12.33 -50.05
N TRP A 481 21.63 -11.73 -50.50
CA TRP A 481 21.47 -10.28 -50.49
C TRP A 481 20.30 -9.76 -49.66
N PHE A 482 19.29 -10.59 -49.39
CA PHE A 482 18.08 -10.18 -48.67
C PHE A 482 17.90 -10.86 -47.30
N GLY A 483 18.93 -11.54 -46.80
CA GLY A 483 18.94 -12.12 -45.46
C GLY A 483 18.03 -13.34 -45.30
N PHE A 484 17.54 -13.91 -46.40
CA PHE A 484 16.71 -15.11 -46.36
C PHE A 484 17.54 -16.32 -45.91
N SER A 485 16.95 -17.20 -45.10
CA SER A 485 17.59 -18.46 -44.72
C SER A 485 16.55 -19.56 -44.51
N GLN A 486 16.93 -20.79 -44.85
CA GLN A 486 16.14 -21.97 -44.55
C GLN A 486 16.41 -22.45 -43.12
N SER A 487 15.41 -23.06 -42.49
CA SER A 487 15.48 -23.60 -41.12
C SER A 487 14.63 -24.86 -41.00
N ASP A 488 14.47 -25.40 -39.79
CA ASP A 488 13.51 -26.49 -39.54
C ASP A 488 12.06 -26.06 -39.76
N ARG A 489 11.79 -24.74 -39.75
CA ARG A 489 10.47 -24.14 -39.90
C ARG A 489 10.26 -23.40 -41.24
N MET A 490 11.29 -23.33 -42.08
CA MET A 490 11.28 -22.64 -43.38
C MET A 490 12.01 -23.48 -44.40
N LYS A 491 11.28 -24.09 -45.34
CA LYS A 491 11.83 -24.90 -46.43
C LYS A 491 11.53 -24.26 -47.77
N VAL A 492 12.50 -24.30 -48.68
CA VAL A 492 12.30 -23.87 -50.07
C VAL A 492 12.42 -25.07 -51.00
N HIS A 493 11.41 -25.25 -51.84
CA HIS A 493 11.32 -26.28 -52.85
C HIS A 493 11.50 -25.63 -54.23
N ILE A 494 12.55 -26.03 -54.95
CA ILE A 494 12.77 -25.56 -56.32
C ILE A 494 11.93 -26.41 -57.28
N ALA A 495 10.77 -25.89 -57.67
CA ALA A 495 9.78 -26.59 -58.49
C ALA A 495 8.80 -25.61 -59.15
N ASP A 496 8.10 -26.06 -60.20
CA ASP A 496 6.91 -25.37 -60.69
C ASP A 496 5.79 -25.50 -59.66
N GLY A 497 5.16 -24.38 -59.28
CA GLY A 497 4.08 -24.36 -58.30
C GLY A 497 2.83 -25.16 -58.71
N LEU A 498 2.54 -25.23 -60.02
CA LEU A 498 1.41 -26.04 -60.54
C LEU A 498 1.67 -27.53 -60.34
N ASP A 499 2.90 -27.97 -60.64
CA ASP A 499 3.31 -29.36 -60.50
C ASP A 499 3.42 -29.76 -59.03
N TYR A 500 4.03 -28.91 -58.20
CA TYR A 500 4.20 -29.14 -56.77
C TYR A 500 2.85 -29.27 -56.05
N ILE A 501 1.89 -28.36 -56.30
CA ILE A 501 0.55 -28.47 -55.72
C ILE A 501 -0.20 -29.68 -56.27
N SER A 502 0.01 -30.02 -57.55
CA SER A 502 -0.60 -31.21 -58.15
C SER A 502 -0.11 -32.48 -57.48
N SER A 503 1.19 -32.62 -57.24
CA SER A 503 1.75 -33.77 -56.55
C SER A 503 1.24 -33.86 -55.10
N LEU A 504 1.23 -32.75 -54.36
CA LEU A 504 0.72 -32.73 -52.99
C LEU A 504 -0.76 -33.14 -52.89
N ALA A 505 -1.58 -32.72 -53.86
CA ALA A 505 -3.01 -33.07 -53.88
C ALA A 505 -3.27 -34.56 -54.16
N GLU A 506 -2.31 -35.26 -54.79
CA GLU A 506 -2.38 -36.66 -55.18
C GLU A 506 -1.81 -37.61 -54.11
N GLU A 507 -1.11 -37.10 -53.09
CA GLU A 507 -0.57 -37.87 -51.98
C GLU A 507 -1.66 -38.42 -51.05
N GLU A 508 -1.53 -39.69 -50.61
CA GLU A 508 -2.45 -40.30 -49.63
C GLU A 508 -2.40 -39.59 -48.26
N ALA A 509 -1.22 -39.09 -47.87
CA ALA A 509 -0.98 -38.32 -46.65
C ALA A 509 -0.82 -36.83 -46.94
N ARG A 510 -1.67 -36.27 -47.81
CA ARG A 510 -1.55 -34.88 -48.25
C ARG A 510 -1.49 -33.87 -47.09
N PRO A 511 -0.60 -32.87 -47.17
CA PRO A 511 -0.54 -31.80 -46.18
C PRO A 511 -1.82 -30.96 -46.23
N HIS A 512 -2.16 -30.37 -45.08
CA HIS A 512 -3.24 -29.39 -44.98
C HIS A 512 -2.65 -28.11 -44.41
N TYR A 513 -2.56 -27.08 -45.24
CA TYR A 513 -2.05 -25.76 -44.88
C TYR A 513 -3.18 -24.89 -44.33
N ASP A 514 -2.88 -24.10 -43.30
CA ASP A 514 -3.79 -23.08 -42.77
C ASP A 514 -3.86 -21.88 -43.71
N VAL A 515 -2.75 -21.59 -44.40
CA VAL A 515 -2.66 -20.48 -45.35
C VAL A 515 -1.93 -20.93 -46.60
N ILE A 516 -2.47 -20.59 -47.76
CA ILE A 516 -1.80 -20.74 -49.05
C ILE A 516 -1.73 -19.35 -49.70
N MET A 517 -0.53 -18.89 -50.07
CA MET A 517 -0.30 -17.59 -50.70
C MET A 517 0.28 -17.78 -52.10
N PHE A 518 -0.36 -17.20 -53.11
CA PHE A 518 0.19 -17.08 -54.46
C PHE A 518 0.69 -15.66 -54.68
N ASP A 519 2.01 -15.55 -54.88
CA ASP A 519 2.72 -14.34 -55.25
C ASP A 519 3.60 -14.60 -56.49
N VAL A 520 2.97 -15.18 -57.51
CA VAL A 520 3.63 -15.61 -58.76
C VAL A 520 3.37 -14.59 -59.85
N ASP A 521 4.42 -14.14 -60.55
CA ASP A 521 4.32 -13.24 -61.70
C ASP A 521 4.62 -13.99 -63.01
N SER A 522 3.69 -13.89 -63.95
CA SER A 522 3.82 -14.29 -65.34
C SER A 522 4.71 -13.31 -66.09
N LYS A 523 5.82 -13.81 -66.64
CA LYS A 523 6.73 -13.02 -67.47
C LYS A 523 6.27 -12.88 -68.93
N ASP A 524 5.11 -13.44 -69.29
CA ASP A 524 4.51 -13.29 -70.61
C ASP A 524 3.57 -12.06 -70.65
N PRO A 525 3.98 -10.95 -71.28
CA PRO A 525 3.19 -9.72 -71.33
C PRO A 525 1.97 -9.84 -72.26
N THR A 526 1.82 -10.92 -73.01
CA THR A 526 0.75 -11.09 -74.01
C THR A 526 -0.56 -11.64 -73.44
N LEU A 527 -0.55 -12.17 -72.21
CA LEU A 527 -1.67 -12.92 -71.62
C LEU A 527 -2.75 -12.04 -70.95
N GLY A 528 -2.62 -10.71 -70.96
CA GLY A 528 -3.60 -9.77 -70.37
C GLY A 528 -3.70 -9.78 -68.84
N MET A 529 -3.14 -10.81 -68.21
CA MET A 529 -2.96 -11.02 -66.77
C MET A 529 -1.48 -11.30 -66.51
N SER A 530 -0.86 -10.49 -65.65
CA SER A 530 0.55 -10.66 -65.31
C SER A 530 0.72 -11.41 -63.99
N CYS A 531 -0.18 -11.29 -63.02
CA CYS A 531 -0.04 -12.00 -61.74
C CYS A 531 -1.38 -12.63 -61.36
N PRO A 532 -1.53 -13.96 -61.30
CA PRO A 532 -0.61 -15.03 -61.70
C PRO A 532 -0.81 -15.46 -63.17
N PRO A 533 0.00 -16.41 -63.72
CA PRO A 533 -0.34 -17.08 -64.98
C PRO A 533 -1.74 -17.72 -64.93
N PRO A 534 -2.54 -17.72 -66.02
CA PRO A 534 -3.94 -18.16 -66.00
C PRO A 534 -4.19 -19.58 -65.47
N ALA A 535 -3.21 -20.49 -65.60
CA ALA A 535 -3.30 -21.85 -65.08
C ALA A 535 -3.47 -21.90 -63.55
N PHE A 536 -2.91 -20.95 -62.79
CA PHE A 536 -3.01 -20.88 -61.33
C PHE A 536 -4.43 -20.54 -60.83
N VAL A 537 -5.27 -20.00 -61.70
CA VAL A 537 -6.67 -19.63 -61.39
C VAL A 537 -7.69 -20.45 -62.18
N ALA A 538 -7.25 -21.48 -62.89
CA ALA A 538 -8.14 -22.41 -63.56
C ALA A 538 -8.90 -23.27 -62.53
N GLN A 539 -10.21 -23.45 -62.71
CA GLN A 539 -11.06 -24.16 -61.74
C GLN A 539 -10.54 -25.56 -61.36
N PRO A 540 -10.06 -26.43 -62.28
CA PRO A 540 -9.53 -27.74 -61.90
C PRO A 540 -8.33 -27.64 -60.96
N PHE A 541 -7.49 -26.63 -61.15
CA PHE A 541 -6.32 -26.40 -60.29
C PHE A 541 -6.72 -25.80 -58.94
N LEU A 542 -7.67 -24.85 -58.92
CA LEU A 542 -8.22 -24.30 -57.67
C LEU A 542 -8.85 -25.36 -56.77
N GLN A 543 -9.43 -26.43 -57.35
CA GLN A 543 -9.91 -27.59 -56.57
C GLN A 543 -8.77 -28.33 -55.87
N LYS A 544 -7.59 -28.45 -56.52
CA LYS A 544 -6.40 -29.01 -55.89
C LYS A 544 -5.92 -28.13 -54.74
N VAL A 545 -5.86 -26.81 -54.95
CA VAL A 545 -5.54 -25.83 -53.89
C VAL A 545 -6.49 -25.97 -52.69
N LYS A 546 -7.79 -26.06 -52.93
CA LYS A 546 -8.80 -26.28 -51.88
C LYS A 546 -8.60 -27.60 -51.13
N SER A 547 -8.14 -28.65 -51.82
CA SER A 547 -7.98 -29.99 -51.23
C SER A 547 -6.82 -30.09 -50.23
N ILE A 548 -5.82 -29.21 -50.35
CA ILE A 548 -4.65 -29.12 -49.46
C ILE A 548 -4.75 -27.93 -48.47
N LEU A 549 -5.90 -27.24 -48.44
CA LEU A 549 -6.19 -26.18 -47.48
C LEU A 549 -6.99 -26.77 -46.32
N THR A 550 -6.72 -26.35 -45.08
CA THR A 550 -7.56 -26.73 -43.95
C THR A 550 -8.99 -26.19 -44.12
N PRO A 551 -10.01 -26.80 -43.49
CA PRO A 551 -11.38 -26.30 -43.58
C PRO A 551 -11.52 -24.83 -43.16
N GLU A 552 -10.71 -24.37 -42.21
CA GLU A 552 -10.74 -22.99 -41.71
C GLU A 552 -9.71 -22.08 -42.39
N GLY A 553 -8.92 -22.64 -43.31
CA GLY A 553 -7.81 -21.97 -43.92
C GLY A 553 -8.22 -20.87 -44.90
N VAL A 554 -7.23 -20.06 -45.28
CA VAL A 554 -7.39 -18.97 -46.24
C VAL A 554 -6.42 -19.13 -47.41
N PHE A 555 -6.96 -19.03 -48.62
CA PHE A 555 -6.17 -18.90 -49.84
C PHE A 555 -6.05 -17.40 -50.19
N ILE A 556 -4.82 -16.91 -50.32
CA ILE A 556 -4.49 -15.51 -50.57
C ILE A 556 -3.83 -15.41 -51.94
N LEU A 557 -4.34 -14.53 -52.79
CA LEU A 557 -3.87 -14.36 -54.15
C LEU A 557 -3.54 -12.89 -54.41
N ASN A 558 -2.31 -12.62 -54.83
CA ASN A 558 -1.94 -11.37 -55.47
C ASN A 558 -2.42 -11.40 -56.93
N LEU A 559 -3.31 -10.47 -57.31
CA LEU A 559 -3.90 -10.40 -58.65
C LEU A 559 -3.52 -9.08 -59.35
N VAL A 560 -2.94 -9.19 -60.54
CA VAL A 560 -2.75 -8.09 -61.49
C VAL A 560 -3.39 -8.47 -62.82
N CYS A 561 -4.60 -7.96 -63.05
CA CYS A 561 -5.35 -8.16 -64.29
C CYS A 561 -5.91 -6.83 -64.78
N ARG A 562 -5.44 -6.37 -65.94
CA ARG A 562 -5.87 -5.10 -66.55
C ARG A 562 -7.12 -5.28 -67.42
N ASP A 563 -7.34 -6.48 -67.95
CA ASP A 563 -8.55 -6.85 -68.65
C ASP A 563 -9.69 -7.09 -67.65
N LEU A 564 -10.71 -6.24 -67.69
CA LEU A 564 -11.84 -6.31 -66.76
C LEU A 564 -12.71 -7.56 -66.99
N GLY A 565 -12.89 -8.00 -68.23
CA GLY A 565 -13.69 -9.19 -68.55
C GLY A 565 -13.00 -10.47 -68.11
N LEU A 566 -11.68 -10.55 -68.31
CA LEU A 566 -10.85 -11.63 -67.80
C LEU A 566 -10.86 -11.65 -66.26
N LYS A 567 -10.73 -10.47 -65.63
CA LYS A 567 -10.79 -10.33 -64.17
C LYS A 567 -12.11 -10.83 -63.59
N ASP A 568 -13.25 -10.43 -64.17
CA ASP A 568 -14.57 -10.89 -63.73
C ASP A 568 -14.69 -12.42 -63.87
N SER A 569 -14.14 -12.99 -64.95
CA SER A 569 -14.10 -14.44 -65.16
C SER A 569 -13.26 -15.16 -64.09
N VAL A 570 -12.13 -14.57 -63.69
CA VAL A 570 -11.28 -15.12 -62.61
C VAL A 570 -11.97 -15.02 -61.25
N LEU A 571 -12.59 -13.88 -60.92
CA LEU A 571 -13.36 -13.74 -59.68
C LEU A 571 -14.53 -14.74 -59.62
N ALA A 572 -15.23 -14.96 -60.74
CA ALA A 572 -16.28 -15.97 -60.83
C ALA A 572 -15.72 -17.40 -60.64
N GLY A 573 -14.57 -17.70 -61.23
CA GLY A 573 -13.89 -18.99 -61.07
C GLY A 573 -13.45 -19.25 -59.62
N LEU A 574 -12.86 -18.25 -58.97
CA LEU A 574 -12.50 -18.31 -57.55
C LEU A 574 -13.72 -18.51 -56.67
N LYS A 575 -14.79 -17.73 -56.90
CA LYS A 575 -16.04 -17.82 -56.12
C LYS A 575 -16.77 -19.15 -56.26
N ALA A 576 -16.63 -19.81 -57.40
CA ALA A 576 -17.19 -21.15 -57.62
C ALA A 576 -16.51 -22.22 -56.73
N VAL A 577 -15.24 -22.03 -56.36
CA VAL A 577 -14.47 -22.98 -55.52
C VAL A 577 -14.46 -22.54 -54.05
N PHE A 578 -14.29 -21.24 -53.81
CA PHE A 578 -14.23 -20.56 -52.53
C PHE A 578 -15.40 -19.56 -52.44
N PRO A 579 -16.55 -19.91 -51.84
CA PRO A 579 -17.74 -19.06 -51.84
C PRO A 579 -17.60 -17.72 -51.09
N LEU A 580 -16.58 -17.56 -50.23
CA LEU A 580 -16.35 -16.33 -49.47
C LEU A 580 -15.07 -15.64 -49.97
N LEU A 581 -15.24 -14.47 -50.62
CA LEU A 581 -14.14 -13.65 -51.15
C LEU A 581 -14.11 -12.28 -50.48
N TYR A 582 -12.92 -11.89 -50.02
CA TYR A 582 -12.59 -10.51 -49.66
C TYR A 582 -11.56 -9.97 -50.66
N VAL A 583 -11.78 -8.76 -51.15
CA VAL A 583 -10.94 -8.13 -52.15
C VAL A 583 -10.39 -6.83 -51.59
N ARG A 584 -9.06 -6.68 -51.70
CA ARG A 584 -8.36 -5.50 -51.23
C ARG A 584 -7.54 -4.89 -52.35
N ARG A 585 -7.87 -3.64 -52.71
CA ARG A 585 -7.07 -2.87 -53.67
C ARG A 585 -5.88 -2.25 -52.97
N ILE A 586 -4.70 -2.34 -53.57
CA ILE A 586 -3.52 -1.65 -53.09
C ILE A 586 -3.54 -0.23 -53.65
N GLU A 587 -3.49 0.76 -52.76
CA GLU A 587 -3.55 2.17 -53.16
C GLU A 587 -2.30 2.54 -53.97
N GLY A 588 -2.50 3.21 -55.11
CA GLY A 588 -1.41 3.59 -56.01
C GLY A 588 -0.92 2.48 -56.94
N GLU A 589 -1.40 1.24 -56.79
CA GLU A 589 -0.98 0.09 -57.60
C GLU A 589 -2.17 -0.59 -58.32
N VAL A 590 -1.86 -1.42 -59.33
CA VAL A 590 -2.87 -2.21 -60.05
C VAL A 590 -3.22 -3.50 -59.29
N ASN A 591 -2.43 -3.84 -58.27
CA ASN A 591 -2.55 -5.07 -57.50
C ASN A 591 -3.83 -5.10 -56.65
N GLU A 592 -4.48 -6.25 -56.66
CA GLU A 592 -5.56 -6.58 -55.73
C GLU A 592 -5.22 -7.87 -55.00
N ILE A 593 -5.33 -7.84 -53.67
CA ILE A 593 -5.18 -9.03 -52.83
C ILE A 593 -6.54 -9.64 -52.60
N LEU A 594 -6.71 -10.90 -53.00
CA LEU A 594 -7.93 -11.68 -52.84
C LEU A 594 -7.74 -12.67 -51.70
N PHE A 595 -8.63 -12.64 -50.71
CA PHE A 595 -8.70 -13.62 -49.63
C PHE A 595 -9.90 -14.53 -49.88
N CYS A 596 -9.65 -15.81 -50.08
CA CYS A 596 -10.62 -16.81 -50.52
C CYS A 596 -10.79 -17.86 -49.42
N GLN A 597 -12.02 -18.09 -48.97
CA GLN A 597 -12.35 -19.07 -47.93
C GLN A 597 -13.46 -20.03 -48.37
N PRO A 598 -13.42 -21.30 -47.92
CA PRO A 598 -14.34 -22.34 -48.37
C PRO A 598 -15.75 -22.27 -47.75
N HIS A 599 -15.93 -21.54 -46.62
CA HIS A 599 -17.14 -21.56 -45.79
C HIS A 599 -17.73 -20.15 -45.58
N PRO A 600 -18.83 -19.78 -46.25
CA PRO A 600 -19.42 -18.43 -46.15
C PRO A 600 -20.14 -18.17 -44.82
N GLU A 601 -20.56 -19.22 -44.11
CA GLU A 601 -21.16 -19.14 -42.77
C GLU A 601 -20.20 -18.59 -41.70
N ARG A 602 -18.89 -18.58 -41.99
CA ARG A 602 -17.84 -18.04 -41.11
C ARG A 602 -17.45 -16.61 -41.44
N LYS A 603 -18.24 -15.93 -42.28
CA LYS A 603 -18.05 -14.52 -42.62
C LYS A 603 -18.05 -13.68 -41.35
N LEU A 604 -16.91 -13.05 -41.08
CA LEU A 604 -16.77 -12.08 -40.00
C LEU A 604 -17.46 -10.76 -40.36
N ALA A 605 -18.07 -10.12 -39.37
CA ALA A 605 -18.63 -8.79 -39.52
C ALA A 605 -17.50 -7.75 -39.67
N THR A 606 -17.76 -6.64 -40.38
CA THR A 606 -16.75 -5.57 -40.58
C THR A 606 -16.11 -5.06 -39.27
N PRO A 607 -16.86 -4.86 -38.16
CA PRO A 607 -16.27 -4.46 -36.90
C PRO A 607 -15.31 -5.51 -36.31
N GLU A 608 -15.67 -6.79 -36.42
CA GLU A 608 -14.84 -7.90 -35.93
C GLU A 608 -13.54 -8.01 -36.74
N LEU A 609 -13.62 -7.86 -38.07
CA LEU A 609 -12.44 -7.81 -38.94
C LEU A 609 -11.51 -6.65 -38.56
N LEU A 610 -12.08 -5.47 -38.27
CA LEU A 610 -11.31 -4.30 -37.88
C LEU A 610 -10.62 -4.49 -36.53
N GLU A 611 -11.32 -5.06 -35.55
CA GLU A 611 -10.79 -5.39 -34.24
C GLU A 611 -9.65 -6.42 -34.33
N MET A 612 -9.85 -7.48 -35.12
CA MET A 612 -8.82 -8.51 -35.35
C MET A 612 -7.57 -7.93 -36.03
N ALA A 613 -7.72 -7.04 -37.01
CA ALA A 613 -6.56 -6.39 -37.63
C ALA A 613 -5.82 -5.45 -36.69
N GLN A 614 -6.54 -4.70 -35.84
CA GLN A 614 -5.90 -3.85 -34.82
C GLN A 614 -5.11 -4.70 -33.81
N ALA A 615 -5.68 -5.82 -33.37
CA ALA A 615 -4.99 -6.75 -32.48
C ALA A 615 -3.74 -7.37 -33.15
N LEU A 616 -3.85 -7.77 -34.42
CA LEU A 616 -2.71 -8.29 -35.18
C LEU A 616 -1.63 -7.23 -35.35
N GLU A 617 -2.00 -5.99 -35.68
CA GLU A 617 -1.07 -4.86 -35.83
C GLU A 617 -0.30 -4.57 -34.55
N GLN A 618 -0.99 -4.55 -33.41
CA GLN A 618 -0.37 -4.39 -32.10
C GLN A 618 0.61 -5.53 -31.79
N THR A 619 0.28 -6.76 -32.20
CA THR A 619 1.16 -7.93 -32.01
C THR A 619 2.41 -7.86 -32.88
N LEU A 620 2.28 -7.38 -34.11
CA LEU A 620 3.39 -7.22 -35.04
C LEU A 620 4.32 -6.05 -34.65
N ARG A 621 3.78 -5.02 -33.97
CA ARG A 621 4.54 -3.90 -33.38
C ARG A 621 5.32 -4.36 -32.14
N LYS A 622 6.52 -4.94 -32.34
CA LYS A 622 7.44 -5.32 -31.24
C LYS A 622 8.22 -4.10 -30.71
N PRO A 623 8.30 -3.88 -29.39
CA PRO A 623 9.13 -2.81 -28.81
C PRO A 623 10.61 -2.97 -29.21
N GLY A 624 11.23 -1.90 -29.73
CA GLY A 624 12.65 -1.88 -30.09
C GLY A 624 13.01 -2.41 -31.49
N LYS A 625 12.04 -2.87 -32.29
CA LYS A 625 12.21 -3.06 -33.75
C LYS A 625 11.48 -1.93 -34.47
N GLY A 626 12.11 -1.32 -35.48
CA GLY A 626 11.49 -0.27 -36.28
C GLY A 626 10.21 -0.77 -36.92
N TRP A 627 9.10 -0.06 -36.74
CA TRP A 627 7.83 -0.31 -37.41
C TRP A 627 7.60 0.78 -38.44
N ASP A 628 7.13 0.40 -39.64
CA ASP A 628 6.77 1.37 -40.66
C ASP A 628 5.34 1.87 -40.40
N ASP A 629 5.24 3.07 -39.83
CA ASP A 629 3.97 3.71 -39.50
C ASP A 629 3.18 4.18 -40.74
N THR A 630 3.70 4.00 -41.96
CA THR A 630 2.99 4.34 -43.20
C THR A 630 1.90 3.33 -43.57
N TYR A 631 1.94 2.10 -43.04
CA TYR A 631 0.99 1.02 -43.36
C TYR A 631 0.18 0.59 -42.13
N VAL A 632 -0.88 1.32 -41.82
CA VAL A 632 -1.80 1.01 -40.70
C VAL A 632 -2.82 -0.06 -41.11
N LEU A 633 -2.71 -1.28 -40.58
CA LEU A 633 -3.55 -2.44 -40.94
C LEU A 633 -5.04 -2.17 -40.76
N SER A 634 -5.43 -1.38 -39.75
CA SER A 634 -6.84 -1.02 -39.55
C SER A 634 -7.38 -0.06 -40.62
N ASP A 635 -6.56 0.87 -41.13
CA ASP A 635 -6.96 1.78 -42.20
C ASP A 635 -7.03 1.05 -43.54
N MET A 636 -6.07 0.16 -43.72
CA MET A 636 -5.96 -0.80 -44.80
C MET A 636 -7.22 -1.69 -44.96
N LEU A 637 -7.89 -2.07 -43.87
CA LEU A 637 -9.12 -2.87 -43.94
C LEU A 637 -10.38 -2.08 -44.35
N LYS A 638 -10.38 -0.73 -44.23
CA LYS A 638 -11.52 0.10 -44.63
C LYS A 638 -11.83 0.00 -46.13
N THR A 639 -10.86 -0.41 -46.93
CA THR A 639 -10.98 -0.54 -48.39
C THR A 639 -11.30 -1.97 -48.85
N VAL A 640 -11.42 -2.93 -47.93
CA VAL A 640 -11.76 -4.31 -48.24
C VAL A 640 -13.23 -4.41 -48.65
N LYS A 641 -13.48 -5.09 -49.77
CA LYS A 641 -14.84 -5.37 -50.29
C LYS A 641 -15.12 -6.86 -50.24
N ILE A 642 -16.32 -7.21 -49.82
CA ILE A 642 -16.82 -8.59 -49.89
C ILE A 642 -17.51 -8.74 -51.24
N VAL A 643 -17.05 -9.67 -52.07
CA VAL A 643 -17.43 -9.76 -53.49
C VAL A 643 -18.27 -10.98 -53.80
#